data_AF-A0A5A8ELI6-F1
#
_entry.id   AF-A0A5A8ELI6-F1
#
_cell.length_a   1.000
_cell.length_b   1.000
_cell.length_c   1.000
_cell.angle_alpha   90.00
_cell.angle_beta   90.00
_cell.angle_gamma   90.00
#
_symmetry.space_group_name_H-M   'P 1'
#
loop_
_entity.id
_entity.type
_entity.pdbx_description
1 polymer ?
#
loop_
_entity_poly.entity_id
_entity_poly.type
_entity_poly.pdbx_seq_one_letter_code
_entity_poly.pdbx_strand_id
1 'polypeptide(L)'
;MLRGAPAPSRGGASVMRFRSWIAAGALFWALWSAANGSYTFALASLSPAVVTALFNTAPAVVALESLCLLLPSERPSSAVATVASVVLAVGGAAMVTLGTVGSGAAGFSPGDAGRAALGVALSLVAAVSAGTYKVLFRRWFGPGSLRLAVFMLATIGAFMLVLGGLITAAVLLWQWESVDWGTFPWGLQVASMAASLAFNLGVAVGIGVTYPLYVSLGTLLGLPLNVAFDWAARGSGVSVLQAVGMACVFAGFGVMAVAEAAVSPAADEPGAEEEEQRSHAGVHSDGCVALGGNAALSGQPLSWVDPAAGVFLVQRAQSRDSACPAGVRTLVVRGQCDATADARQGPDELVVENPTCTFTVSWRHKAFCSRPAESSSCSAAVPTPTPDQLAWQRMEIGGLTHFNMATFSGVDGDPACSIFNWNVGPNTSNPATFAPTNLNISNWIESYKALGAGYGVLTAKHGCGFLLFDTASQLPARIGGGEYKYAVKRKGVPSFGQDVAALYAAAMREAGLGYGYYYSTTNNFYSGYVDSKQLGVLLPGQLNITYTEFDQLVFEQVKELWSNYGALTEVWLDHGYTGSQQKRLQDLLATLQPHAVAFNGLGVSNNPSRWVGTEDGTPPYPVWSTGTSGQGDPTSKVWNPAVADTTLQTGDHWFYLAGQSIRSMSQLVDVYHASVGANSVLELDFAIDKTGNVHPTHAKAYKALGDWSRACYGTPLAGTSGSGSNFNVSIPGGAAAVVDRFIVQEDQTYGQRVRAFSIQALGEDGSWTEMASGTSVGQKRIALAANPVKASVFRLEVSQSTAEPMLLAFAAFAPCADPE
;
A
#
# COMPACT_ATOMS: atom_id res chain seq x y z
N MET A 1 4.56 37.77 -0.72
CA MET A 1 5.44 36.80 -0.02
C MET A 1 4.78 35.42 0.25
N LEU A 2 3.56 35.13 -0.23
CA LEU A 2 2.86 33.85 0.01
C LEU A 2 2.59 33.00 -1.25
N ARG A 3 3.37 33.16 -2.32
CA ARG A 3 3.24 32.35 -3.56
C ARG A 3 4.38 31.34 -3.80
N GLY A 4 5.21 31.05 -2.79
CA GLY A 4 6.48 30.34 -3.01
C GLY A 4 6.86 29.27 -1.99
N ALA A 5 5.94 28.76 -1.17
CA ALA A 5 6.22 27.61 -0.31
C ALA A 5 5.64 26.33 -0.93
N PRO A 6 6.46 25.34 -1.34
CA PRO A 6 5.96 24.06 -1.83
C PRO A 6 5.26 23.31 -0.69
N ALA A 7 4.05 22.83 -0.93
CA ALA A 7 3.42 21.82 -0.08
C ALA A 7 4.20 20.49 -0.24
N PRO A 8 4.43 19.71 0.82
CA PRO A 8 5.08 18.42 0.68
C PRO A 8 4.16 17.43 -0.05
N SER A 9 4.78 16.63 -0.92
CA SER A 9 4.16 15.49 -1.59
C SER A 9 3.77 14.43 -0.55
N ARG A 10 2.58 13.84 -0.72
CA ARG A 10 2.21 12.59 -0.03
C ARG A 10 3.03 11.47 -0.67
N GLY A 11 4.00 10.93 0.06
CA GLY A 11 4.98 9.97 -0.44
C GLY A 11 6.37 10.60 -0.46
N GLY A 12 7.23 10.16 0.45
CA GLY A 12 8.55 10.74 0.69
C GLY A 12 8.52 11.80 1.78
N ALA A 13 9.04 11.46 2.96
CA ALA A 13 9.45 12.48 3.92
C ALA A 13 10.60 13.28 3.27
N SER A 14 10.27 14.34 2.53
CA SER A 14 11.28 15.28 2.06
C SER A 14 12.03 15.76 3.30
N VAL A 15 13.33 15.49 3.40
CA VAL A 15 14.15 16.05 4.47
C VAL A 15 14.10 17.57 4.29
N MET A 16 13.22 18.21 5.05
CA MET A 16 13.03 19.65 4.97
C MET A 16 14.35 20.27 5.39
N ARG A 17 15.00 20.99 4.47
CA ARG A 17 16.26 21.68 4.77
C ARG A 17 16.04 22.52 6.03
N PHE A 18 16.98 22.46 6.97
CA PHE A 18 16.88 23.14 8.27
C PHE A 18 16.41 24.60 8.16
N ARG A 19 16.89 25.34 7.14
CA ARG A 19 16.45 26.72 6.86
C ARG A 19 14.95 26.86 6.53
N SER A 20 14.40 25.94 5.75
CA SER A 20 12.97 25.90 5.42
C SER A 20 12.13 25.51 6.65
N TRP A 21 12.65 24.62 7.49
CA TRP A 21 12.01 24.24 8.75
C TRP A 21 11.95 25.41 9.74
N ILE A 22 13.05 26.15 9.89
CA ILE A 22 13.13 27.35 10.73
C ILE A 22 12.20 28.45 10.19
N ALA A 23 12.14 28.66 8.87
CA ALA A 23 11.22 29.64 8.28
C ALA A 23 9.74 29.25 8.48
N ALA A 24 9.41 27.96 8.32
CA ALA A 24 8.08 27.44 8.61
C ALA A 24 7.74 27.61 10.10
N GLY A 25 8.64 27.21 10.99
CA GLY A 25 8.47 27.35 12.43
C GLY A 25 8.27 28.80 12.86
N ALA A 26 8.98 29.76 12.26
CA ALA A 26 8.79 31.18 12.53
C ALA A 26 7.41 31.69 12.05
N LEU A 27 6.95 31.26 10.86
CA LEU A 27 5.62 31.60 10.36
C LEU A 27 4.52 31.01 11.24
N PHE A 28 4.62 29.74 11.61
CA PHE A 28 3.66 29.08 12.48
C PHE A 28 3.67 29.67 13.89
N TRP A 29 4.84 30.03 14.42
CA TRP A 29 4.95 30.77 15.68
C TRP A 29 4.25 32.14 15.60
N ALA A 30 4.41 32.88 14.51
CA ALA A 30 3.77 34.19 14.33
C ALA A 30 2.24 34.07 14.26
N LEU A 31 1.73 33.12 13.47
CA LEU A 31 0.29 32.83 13.37
C LEU A 31 -0.28 32.35 14.71
N TRP A 32 0.45 31.50 15.42
CA TRP A 32 0.05 30.97 16.72
C TRP A 32 0.03 32.07 17.80
N SER A 33 1.03 32.95 17.80
CA SER A 33 1.12 34.09 18.72
C SER A 33 0.04 35.13 18.42
N ALA A 34 -0.26 35.40 17.15
CA ALA A 34 -1.36 36.26 16.75
C ALA A 34 -2.72 35.68 17.17
N ALA A 35 -2.94 34.38 16.96
CA ALA A 35 -4.18 33.70 17.35
C ALA A 35 -4.43 33.76 18.87
N ASN A 36 -3.46 33.30 19.67
CA ASN A 36 -3.62 33.22 21.13
C ASN A 36 -3.50 34.59 21.80
N GLY A 37 -2.56 35.42 21.35
CA GLY A 37 -2.36 36.76 21.86
C GLY A 37 -3.59 37.63 21.65
N SER A 38 -4.09 37.73 20.42
CA SER A 38 -5.30 38.53 20.14
C SER A 38 -6.54 37.99 20.85
N TYR A 39 -6.67 36.67 21.03
CA TYR A 39 -7.75 36.08 21.82
C TYR A 39 -7.67 36.52 23.29
N THR A 40 -6.51 36.39 23.92
CA THR A 40 -6.31 36.80 25.32
C THR A 40 -6.48 38.31 25.50
N PHE A 41 -5.99 39.14 24.58
CA PHE A 41 -6.23 40.59 24.63
C PHE A 41 -7.70 40.96 24.42
N ALA A 42 -8.44 40.20 23.61
CA ALA A 42 -9.88 40.41 23.44
C ALA A 42 -10.65 40.15 24.75
N LEU A 43 -10.22 39.17 25.56
CA LEU A 43 -10.82 38.89 26.88
C LEU A 43 -10.68 40.05 27.87
N ALA A 44 -9.74 40.98 27.64
CA ALA A 44 -9.62 42.19 28.45
C ALA A 44 -10.71 43.23 28.14
N SER A 45 -11.39 43.10 27.00
CA SER A 45 -12.38 44.07 26.50
C SER A 45 -13.78 43.49 26.30
N LEU A 46 -13.90 42.16 26.24
CA LEU A 46 -15.15 41.45 25.95
C LEU A 46 -15.30 40.25 26.89
N SER A 47 -16.54 39.85 27.17
CA SER A 47 -16.78 38.64 27.96
C SER A 47 -16.27 37.39 27.23
N PRO A 48 -15.84 36.34 27.97
CA PRO A 48 -15.38 35.09 27.37
C PRO A 48 -16.36 34.50 26.36
N ALA A 49 -17.67 34.57 26.65
CA ALA A 49 -18.72 34.10 25.76
C ALA A 49 -18.73 34.85 24.42
N VAL A 50 -18.57 36.19 24.43
CA VAL A 50 -18.54 37.01 23.20
C VAL A 50 -17.25 36.78 22.42
N VAL A 51 -16.09 36.73 23.09
CA VAL A 51 -14.80 36.45 22.43
C VAL A 51 -14.81 35.07 21.78
N THR A 52 -15.27 34.04 22.51
CA THR A 52 -15.40 32.68 21.97
C THR A 52 -16.30 32.66 20.75
N ALA A 53 -17.44 33.36 20.79
CA ALA A 53 -18.39 33.34 19.70
C ALA A 53 -17.90 34.08 18.44
N LEU A 54 -17.12 35.15 18.60
CA LEU A 54 -16.46 35.83 17.48
C LEU A 54 -15.29 35.00 16.91
N PHE A 55 -14.49 34.39 17.78
CA PHE A 55 -13.42 33.46 17.40
C PHE A 55 -13.96 32.28 16.58
N ASN A 56 -15.19 31.88 16.87
CA ASN A 56 -15.91 30.80 16.20
C ASN A 56 -16.36 31.09 14.77
N THR A 57 -15.94 32.22 14.19
CA THR A 57 -15.92 32.44 12.74
C THR A 57 -14.76 31.71 12.04
N ALA A 58 -13.77 31.20 12.81
CA ALA A 58 -12.64 30.44 12.29
C ALA A 58 -13.01 29.25 11.38
N PRO A 59 -14.07 28.45 11.62
CA PRO A 59 -14.50 27.39 10.70
C PRO A 59 -14.88 27.91 9.31
N ALA A 60 -15.48 29.11 9.22
CA ALA A 60 -15.78 29.72 7.92
C ALA A 60 -14.51 30.15 7.19
N VAL A 61 -13.52 30.69 7.92
CA VAL A 61 -12.19 30.99 7.37
C VAL A 61 -11.52 29.71 6.88
N VAL A 62 -11.54 28.64 7.68
CA VAL A 62 -10.99 27.33 7.29
C VAL A 62 -11.67 26.78 6.04
N ALA A 63 -13.01 26.87 5.95
CA ALA A 63 -13.74 26.41 4.78
C ALA A 63 -13.35 27.19 3.51
N LEU A 64 -13.28 28.52 3.59
CA LEU A 64 -12.90 29.39 2.47
C LEU A 64 -11.44 29.17 2.05
N GLU A 65 -10.52 29.14 3.00
CA GLU A 65 -9.09 28.95 2.72
C GLU A 65 -8.78 27.55 2.23
N SER A 66 -9.52 26.53 2.69
CA SER A 66 -9.37 25.15 2.20
C SER A 66 -9.67 25.02 0.71
N LEU A 67 -10.61 25.80 0.17
CA LEU A 67 -10.88 25.82 -1.27
C LEU A 67 -9.69 26.34 -2.09
N CYS A 68 -9.00 27.36 -1.58
CA CYS A 68 -7.91 28.02 -2.29
C CYS A 68 -6.53 27.39 -2.04
N LEU A 69 -6.31 26.85 -0.85
CA LEU A 69 -4.99 26.45 -0.36
C LEU A 69 -4.82 24.94 -0.20
N LEU A 70 -5.88 24.14 -0.15
CA LEU A 70 -5.75 22.68 -0.11
C LEU A 70 -5.92 22.07 -1.51
N LEU A 71 -5.20 20.97 -1.78
CA LEU A 71 -5.36 20.21 -3.02
C LEU A 71 -6.78 19.62 -3.09
N PRO A 72 -7.35 19.36 -4.29
CA PRO A 72 -8.70 18.81 -4.43
C PRO A 72 -8.94 17.51 -3.64
N SER A 73 -7.92 16.65 -3.54
CA SER A 73 -7.92 15.40 -2.75
C SER A 73 -7.86 15.61 -1.22
N GLU A 74 -7.77 16.85 -0.76
CA GLU A 74 -7.68 17.22 0.66
C GLU A 74 -8.83 18.14 1.10
N ARG A 75 -9.76 18.42 0.18
CA ARG A 75 -11.00 19.15 0.47
C ARG A 75 -12.02 18.21 1.11
N PRO A 76 -13.00 18.75 1.85
CA PRO A 76 -14.11 17.95 2.37
C PRO A 76 -14.84 17.23 1.23
N SER A 77 -15.23 15.98 1.46
CA SER A 77 -15.89 15.10 0.50
C SER A 77 -17.23 15.64 -0.01
N SER A 78 -17.97 16.38 0.82
CA SER A 78 -19.25 16.98 0.47
C SER A 78 -19.22 18.49 0.64
N ALA A 79 -19.27 19.21 -0.49
CA ALA A 79 -19.42 20.66 -0.51
C ALA A 79 -20.75 21.12 0.13
N VAL A 80 -21.81 20.32 -0.03
CA VAL A 80 -23.13 20.61 0.55
C VAL A 80 -23.11 20.47 2.08
N ALA A 81 -22.53 19.39 2.61
CA ALA A 81 -22.38 19.21 4.05
C ALA A 81 -21.48 20.29 4.66
N THR A 82 -20.43 20.69 3.93
CA THR A 82 -19.54 21.79 4.34
C THR A 82 -20.28 23.10 4.48
N VAL A 83 -21.06 23.50 3.47
CA VAL A 83 -21.83 24.75 3.52
C VAL A 83 -22.91 24.67 4.61
N ALA A 84 -23.63 23.55 4.71
CA ALA A 84 -24.66 23.34 5.73
C ALA A 84 -24.09 23.41 7.16
N SER A 85 -22.99 22.71 7.44
CA SER A 85 -22.32 22.73 8.74
C SER A 85 -21.79 24.11 9.10
N VAL A 86 -21.18 24.83 8.16
CA VAL A 86 -20.68 26.20 8.41
C VAL A 86 -21.84 27.16 8.68
N VAL A 87 -22.91 27.10 7.89
CA VAL A 87 -24.10 27.95 8.10
C VAL A 87 -24.76 27.67 9.45
N LEU A 88 -24.97 26.40 9.80
CA LEU A 88 -25.56 26.02 11.08
C LEU A 88 -24.69 26.43 12.27
N ALA A 89 -23.37 26.24 12.16
CA ALA A 89 -22.48 26.48 13.28
C ALA A 89 -22.16 27.97 13.48
N VAL A 90 -21.97 28.73 12.40
CA VAL A 90 -21.82 30.20 12.47
C VAL A 90 -23.14 30.86 12.88
N GLY A 91 -24.27 30.39 12.33
CA GLY A 91 -25.60 30.85 12.73
C GLY A 91 -25.90 30.55 14.20
N GLY A 92 -25.55 29.36 14.68
CA GLY A 92 -25.65 28.98 16.09
C GLY A 92 -24.81 29.84 17.01
N ALA A 93 -23.54 30.08 16.65
CA ALA A 93 -22.66 30.98 17.39
C ALA A 93 -23.19 32.43 17.43
N ALA A 94 -23.74 32.93 16.33
CA ALA A 94 -24.36 34.25 16.27
C ALA A 94 -25.59 34.33 17.20
N MET A 95 -26.44 33.31 17.22
CA MET A 95 -27.60 33.25 18.13
C MET A 95 -27.19 33.19 19.61
N VAL A 96 -26.18 32.39 19.96
CA VAL A 96 -25.62 32.38 21.32
C VAL A 96 -25.08 33.76 21.70
N THR A 97 -24.38 34.44 20.79
CA THR A 97 -23.86 35.80 21.02
C THR A 97 -25.00 36.79 21.27
N LEU A 98 -26.00 36.80 20.39
CA LEU A 98 -27.15 37.71 20.49
C LEU A 98 -27.95 37.46 21.78
N GLY A 99 -28.09 36.20 22.19
CA GLY A 99 -28.74 35.86 23.46
C GLY A 99 -27.92 36.29 24.68
N THR A 100 -26.60 36.19 24.63
CA THR A 100 -25.69 36.66 25.70
C THR A 100 -25.63 38.18 25.80
N VAL A 101 -25.71 38.89 24.66
CA VAL A 101 -25.83 40.36 24.63
C VAL A 101 -27.19 40.80 25.15
N GLY A 102 -28.26 40.14 24.71
CA GLY A 102 -29.63 40.44 25.12
C GLY A 102 -29.94 40.12 26.60
N SER A 103 -29.21 39.19 27.22
CA SER A 103 -29.35 38.86 28.65
C SER A 103 -28.54 39.77 29.58
N GLY A 104 -27.80 40.75 29.03
CA GLY A 104 -26.91 41.61 29.82
C GLY A 104 -25.62 40.93 30.30
N ALA A 105 -25.46 39.63 30.03
CA ALA A 105 -24.29 38.83 30.41
C ALA A 105 -23.02 39.14 29.58
N ALA A 106 -23.15 39.92 28.50
CA ALA A 106 -22.03 40.35 27.67
C ALA A 106 -21.10 41.37 28.35
N GLY A 107 -21.48 41.93 29.50
CA GLY A 107 -20.62 42.79 30.33
C GLY A 107 -20.34 44.17 29.75
N PHE A 108 -21.15 44.66 28.80
CA PHE A 108 -20.99 46.00 28.24
C PHE A 108 -21.53 47.08 29.18
N SER A 109 -20.65 47.93 29.70
CA SER A 109 -21.07 49.22 30.28
C SER A 109 -21.33 50.22 29.14
N PRO A 110 -22.46 50.96 29.09
CA PRO A 110 -22.85 51.84 27.98
C PRO A 110 -21.97 53.08 27.69
N GLY A 111 -20.65 53.06 27.97
CA GLY A 111 -19.73 54.18 27.77
C GLY A 111 -18.46 53.88 26.94
N ASP A 112 -18.15 52.62 26.64
CA ASP A 112 -16.84 52.20 26.12
C ASP A 112 -16.90 51.56 24.71
N ALA A 113 -17.66 52.16 23.79
CA ALA A 113 -17.84 51.64 22.42
C ALA A 113 -16.51 51.38 21.67
N GLY A 114 -15.48 52.20 21.92
CA GLY A 114 -14.15 52.01 21.33
C GLY A 114 -13.41 50.77 21.82
N ARG A 115 -13.53 50.41 23.12
CA ARG A 115 -12.90 49.22 23.68
C ARG A 115 -13.61 47.95 23.23
N ALA A 116 -14.94 48.00 23.14
CA ALA A 116 -15.74 46.93 22.56
C ALA A 116 -15.35 46.66 21.09
N ALA A 117 -15.23 47.71 20.27
CA ALA A 117 -14.80 47.60 18.87
C ALA A 117 -13.39 46.99 18.74
N LEU A 118 -12.45 47.37 19.61
CA LEU A 118 -11.12 46.79 19.66
C LEU A 118 -11.16 45.29 20.00
N GLY A 119 -11.95 44.89 21.01
CA GLY A 119 -12.11 43.49 21.36
C GLY A 119 -12.71 42.65 20.22
N VAL A 120 -13.66 43.21 19.45
CA VAL A 120 -14.23 42.53 18.28
C VAL A 120 -13.17 42.34 17.20
N ALA A 121 -12.41 43.40 16.88
CA ALA A 121 -11.33 43.33 15.90
C ALA A 121 -10.27 42.29 16.28
N LEU A 122 -9.85 42.26 17.55
CA LEU A 122 -8.90 41.28 18.06
C LEU A 122 -9.44 39.84 18.00
N SER A 123 -10.73 39.64 18.28
CA SER A 123 -11.37 38.32 18.16
C SER A 123 -11.41 37.82 16.71
N LEU A 124 -11.62 38.72 15.75
CA LEU A 124 -11.57 38.38 14.32
C LEU A 124 -10.15 38.08 13.84
N VAL A 125 -9.16 38.84 14.31
CA VAL A 125 -7.73 38.54 14.04
C VAL A 125 -7.36 37.17 14.61
N ALA A 126 -7.86 36.83 15.80
CA ALA A 126 -7.66 35.51 16.38
C ALA A 126 -8.29 34.41 15.51
N ALA A 127 -9.53 34.62 15.05
CA ALA A 127 -10.25 33.67 14.19
C ALA A 127 -9.53 33.41 12.86
N VAL A 128 -9.10 34.49 12.19
CA VAL A 128 -8.38 34.41 10.90
C VAL A 128 -7.03 33.72 11.09
N SER A 129 -6.24 34.16 12.08
CA SER A 129 -4.92 33.58 12.34
C SER A 129 -5.00 32.09 12.70
N ALA A 130 -6.00 31.71 13.49
CA ALA A 130 -6.26 30.31 13.83
C ALA A 130 -6.74 29.50 12.62
N GLY A 131 -7.58 30.07 11.75
CA GLY A 131 -8.02 29.43 10.52
C GLY A 131 -6.85 29.15 9.57
N THR A 132 -6.06 30.20 9.29
CA THR A 132 -4.86 30.12 8.44
C THR A 132 -3.82 29.17 9.01
N TYR A 133 -3.61 29.17 10.33
CA TYR A 133 -2.75 28.19 10.99
C TYR A 133 -3.19 26.76 10.66
N LYS A 134 -4.47 26.42 10.85
CA LYS A 134 -4.98 25.05 10.66
C LYS A 134 -4.87 24.59 9.20
N VAL A 135 -5.19 25.47 8.24
CA VAL A 135 -5.13 25.15 6.81
C VAL A 135 -3.69 25.02 6.33
N LEU A 136 -2.80 25.95 6.70
CA LEU A 136 -1.38 25.85 6.34
C LEU A 136 -0.70 24.67 7.01
N PHE A 137 -1.07 24.33 8.24
CA PHE A 137 -0.54 23.16 8.94
C PHE A 137 -0.86 21.87 8.17
N ARG A 138 -2.13 21.70 7.74
CA ARG A 138 -2.52 20.56 6.88
C ARG A 138 -1.80 20.57 5.54
N ARG A 139 -1.73 21.73 4.87
CA ARG A 139 -1.01 21.88 3.60
C ARG A 139 0.47 21.53 3.71
N TRP A 140 1.10 21.81 4.86
CA TRP A 140 2.53 21.61 5.06
C TRP A 140 2.88 20.23 5.61
N PHE A 141 1.95 19.46 6.16
CA PHE A 141 2.29 18.16 6.74
C PHE A 141 1.54 16.99 6.12
N GLY A 142 0.44 17.24 5.40
CA GLY A 142 -0.41 16.20 4.84
C GLY A 142 -1.15 15.39 5.93
N PRO A 143 -1.85 14.31 5.54
CA PRO A 143 -2.49 13.39 6.47
C PRO A 143 -1.50 12.37 7.05
N GLY A 144 -1.76 11.90 8.27
CA GLY A 144 -1.03 10.76 8.86
C GLY A 144 0.35 11.12 9.45
N SER A 145 0.75 12.39 9.40
CA SER A 145 2.08 12.87 9.79
C SER A 145 2.18 13.22 11.29
N LEU A 146 1.65 12.38 12.19
CA LEU A 146 1.57 12.68 13.63
C LEU A 146 2.93 13.03 14.25
N ARG A 147 3.98 12.27 13.89
CA ARG A 147 5.36 12.51 14.36
C ARG A 147 5.88 13.89 13.96
N LEU A 148 5.56 14.33 12.75
CA LEU A 148 5.99 15.61 12.19
C LEU A 148 5.22 16.79 12.82
N ALA A 149 3.93 16.59 13.10
CA ALA A 149 3.08 17.56 13.79
C ALA A 149 3.58 17.84 15.22
N VAL A 150 3.92 16.79 15.97
CA VAL A 150 4.50 16.91 17.32
C VAL A 150 5.87 17.61 17.28
N PHE A 151 6.70 17.29 16.29
CA PHE A 151 8.00 17.94 16.13
C PHE A 151 7.88 19.44 15.77
N MET A 152 6.89 19.84 14.97
CA MET A 152 6.61 21.26 14.71
C MET A 152 6.09 21.99 15.95
N LEU A 153 5.24 21.38 16.77
CA LEU A 153 4.82 21.96 18.05
C LEU A 153 6.01 22.24 18.97
N ALA A 154 6.96 21.31 19.06
CA ALA A 154 8.20 21.52 19.82
C ALA A 154 9.02 22.69 19.25
N THR A 155 9.07 22.83 17.93
CA THR A 155 9.75 23.95 17.25
C THR A 155 9.08 25.29 17.57
N ILE A 156 7.75 25.37 17.52
CA ILE A 156 6.98 26.56 17.93
C ILE A 156 7.23 26.89 19.40
N GLY A 157 7.27 25.87 20.26
CA GLY A 157 7.60 26.02 21.68
C GLY A 157 8.99 26.61 21.90
N ALA A 158 9.99 26.18 21.12
CA ALA A 158 11.34 26.74 21.16
C ALA A 158 11.36 28.22 20.70
N PHE A 159 10.64 28.57 19.63
CA PHE A 159 10.49 29.97 19.23
C PHE A 159 9.79 30.81 20.29
N MET A 160 8.77 30.27 20.96
CA MET A 160 8.05 30.97 22.02
C MET A 160 8.94 31.22 23.24
N LEU A 161 9.73 30.22 23.64
CA LEU A 161 10.68 30.35 24.73
C LEU A 161 11.74 31.41 24.44
N VAL A 162 12.30 31.42 23.23
CA VAL A 162 13.36 32.35 22.83
C VAL A 162 12.80 33.74 22.53
N LEU A 163 11.96 33.87 21.49
CA LEU A 163 11.46 35.18 21.04
C LEU A 163 10.47 35.78 22.02
N GLY A 164 9.53 34.97 22.52
CA GLY A 164 8.57 35.42 23.54
C GLY A 164 9.28 35.79 24.84
N GLY A 165 10.23 34.96 25.28
CA GLY A 165 11.07 35.27 26.44
C GLY A 165 11.85 36.57 26.32
N LEU A 166 12.42 36.86 25.13
CA LEU A 166 13.11 38.14 24.86
C LEU A 166 12.15 39.34 24.92
N ILE A 167 10.93 39.21 24.39
CA ILE A 167 9.92 40.27 24.45
C ILE A 167 9.50 40.52 25.90
N THR A 168 9.20 39.48 26.66
CA THR A 168 8.83 39.61 28.08
C THR A 168 9.98 40.21 28.90
N ALA A 169 11.22 39.76 28.67
CA ALA A 169 12.39 40.34 29.32
C ALA A 169 12.55 41.82 28.99
N ALA A 170 12.36 42.22 27.73
CA ALA A 170 12.43 43.62 27.32
C ALA A 170 11.36 44.49 27.99
N VAL A 171 10.11 44.01 28.05
CA VAL A 171 8.99 44.70 28.73
C VAL A 171 9.29 44.92 30.22
N LEU A 172 9.83 43.91 30.90
CA LEU A 172 10.17 43.98 32.32
C LEU A 172 11.41 44.86 32.57
N LEU A 173 12.45 44.75 31.75
CA LEU A 173 13.68 45.53 31.88
C LEU A 173 13.46 47.03 31.58
N TRP A 174 12.58 47.35 30.63
CA TRP A 174 12.18 48.74 30.35
C TRP A 174 11.03 49.25 31.21
N GLN A 175 10.55 48.45 32.18
CA GLN A 175 9.47 48.81 33.11
C GLN A 175 8.20 49.28 32.40
N TRP A 176 7.89 48.72 31.23
CA TRP A 176 6.64 48.97 30.52
C TRP A 176 5.45 48.34 31.23
N GLU A 177 5.69 47.22 31.92
CA GLU A 177 4.76 46.61 32.86
C GLU A 177 5.51 46.27 34.15
N SER A 178 4.83 46.36 35.29
CA SER A 178 5.36 45.92 36.59
C SER A 178 4.56 44.72 37.07
N VAL A 179 5.26 43.64 37.40
CA VAL A 179 4.67 42.39 37.89
C VAL A 179 5.08 42.20 39.34
N ASP A 180 4.10 42.15 40.23
CA ASP A 180 4.31 41.74 41.61
C ASP A 180 4.24 40.20 41.69
N TRP A 181 5.41 39.57 41.69
CA TRP A 181 5.54 38.11 41.72
C TRP A 181 4.98 37.47 42.99
N GLY A 182 4.83 38.23 44.07
CA GLY A 182 4.32 37.76 45.36
C GLY A 182 2.80 37.63 45.39
N THR A 183 2.08 38.46 44.62
CA THR A 183 0.61 38.44 44.52
C THR A 183 0.12 37.80 43.23
N PHE A 184 1.03 37.39 42.35
CA PHE A 184 0.70 36.75 41.09
C PHE A 184 -0.04 35.41 41.31
N PRO A 185 -1.19 35.17 40.63
CA PRO A 185 -2.03 34.00 40.88
C PRO A 185 -1.46 32.73 40.20
N TRP A 186 -0.31 32.26 40.70
CA TRP A 186 0.46 31.16 40.13
C TRP A 186 -0.37 29.89 39.89
N GLY A 187 -1.22 29.50 40.84
CA GLY A 187 -2.06 28.30 40.70
C GLY A 187 -3.03 28.38 39.52
N LEU A 188 -3.71 29.52 39.37
CA LEU A 188 -4.62 29.76 38.24
C LEU A 188 -3.86 29.87 36.92
N GLN A 189 -2.68 30.50 36.94
CA GLN A 189 -1.85 30.62 35.75
C GLN A 189 -1.36 29.25 35.27
N VAL A 190 -0.85 28.40 36.17
CA VAL A 190 -0.40 27.04 35.84
C VAL A 190 -1.56 26.20 35.30
N ALA A 191 -2.74 26.28 35.91
CA ALA A 191 -3.93 25.59 35.42
C ALA A 191 -4.34 26.06 34.02
N SER A 192 -4.32 27.38 33.77
CA SER A 192 -4.60 27.96 32.46
C SER A 192 -3.59 27.52 31.41
N MET A 193 -2.29 27.47 31.75
CA MET A 193 -1.24 27.00 30.84
C MET A 193 -1.39 25.51 30.51
N ALA A 194 -1.72 24.67 31.50
CA ALA A 194 -1.96 23.24 31.30
C ALA A 194 -3.18 23.00 30.38
N ALA A 195 -4.28 23.70 30.62
CA ALA A 195 -5.48 23.62 29.77
C ALA A 195 -5.19 24.10 28.34
N SER A 196 -4.44 25.20 28.21
CA SER A 196 -4.03 25.74 26.90
C SER A 196 -3.13 24.76 26.15
N LEU A 197 -2.20 24.11 26.84
CA LEU A 197 -1.35 23.08 26.24
C LEU A 197 -2.17 21.88 25.75
N ALA A 198 -3.09 21.37 26.57
CA ALA A 198 -3.96 20.25 26.22
C ALA A 198 -4.85 20.60 25.01
N PHE A 199 -5.44 21.79 24.99
CA PHE A 199 -6.23 22.29 23.86
C PHE A 199 -5.40 22.36 22.57
N ASN A 200 -4.22 23.00 22.62
CA ASN A 200 -3.38 23.18 21.44
C ASN A 200 -2.81 21.84 20.93
N LEU A 201 -2.44 20.92 21.82
CA LEU A 201 -2.03 19.57 21.45
C LEU A 201 -3.18 18.82 20.76
N GLY A 202 -4.39 18.89 21.33
CA GLY A 202 -5.59 18.27 20.75
C GLY A 202 -5.91 18.81 19.35
N VAL A 203 -5.80 20.11 19.14
CA VAL A 203 -6.00 20.73 17.81
C VAL A 203 -4.96 20.26 16.81
N ALA A 204 -3.68 20.26 17.17
CA ALA A 204 -2.60 19.86 16.27
C ALA A 204 -2.64 18.36 15.92
N VAL A 205 -2.84 17.49 16.91
CA VAL A 205 -3.04 16.05 16.72
C VAL A 205 -4.28 15.81 15.87
N GLY A 206 -5.39 16.50 16.19
CA GLY A 206 -6.64 16.45 15.45
C GLY A 206 -6.46 16.75 13.96
N ILE A 207 -5.69 17.79 13.61
CA ILE A 207 -5.42 18.13 12.19
C ILE A 207 -4.54 17.06 11.51
N GLY A 208 -3.63 16.45 12.26
CA GLY A 208 -2.77 15.38 11.76
C GLY A 208 -3.55 14.10 11.41
N VAL A 209 -4.62 13.82 12.15
CA VAL A 209 -5.41 12.59 11.99
C VAL A 209 -6.75 12.78 11.25
N THR A 210 -7.32 13.98 11.25
CA THR A 210 -8.61 14.32 10.60
C THR A 210 -8.47 15.54 9.67
N TYR A 211 -9.55 16.30 9.42
CA TYR A 211 -9.54 17.50 8.60
C TYR A 211 -9.56 18.80 9.43
N PRO A 212 -8.89 19.88 8.96
CA PRO A 212 -8.90 21.19 9.62
C PRO A 212 -10.29 21.73 9.96
N LEU A 213 -11.27 21.51 9.06
CA LEU A 213 -12.63 21.99 9.23
C LEU A 213 -13.36 21.25 10.36
N TYR A 214 -13.22 19.92 10.41
CA TYR A 214 -13.79 19.09 11.48
C TYR A 214 -13.25 19.50 12.85
N VAL A 215 -11.92 19.65 12.98
CA VAL A 215 -11.28 20.15 14.21
C VAL A 215 -11.77 21.55 14.57
N SER A 216 -11.93 22.44 13.58
CA SER A 216 -12.43 23.79 13.83
C SER A 216 -13.89 23.81 14.28
N LEU A 217 -14.73 22.91 13.77
CA LEU A 217 -16.10 22.75 14.26
C LEU A 217 -16.12 22.14 15.66
N GLY A 218 -15.21 21.22 15.98
CA GLY A 218 -15.06 20.68 17.34
C GLY A 218 -14.74 21.76 18.38
N THR A 219 -13.94 22.77 18.02
CA THR A 219 -13.67 23.91 18.92
C THR A 219 -14.91 24.75 19.25
N LEU A 220 -15.97 24.67 18.42
CA LEU A 220 -17.24 25.37 18.68
C LEU A 220 -18.04 24.79 19.84
N LEU A 221 -17.81 23.51 20.19
CA LEU A 221 -18.46 22.85 21.31
C LEU A 221 -18.08 23.49 22.67
N GLY A 222 -17.04 24.34 22.69
CA GLY A 222 -16.73 25.20 23.83
C GLY A 222 -17.81 26.24 24.14
N LEU A 223 -18.66 26.65 23.18
CA LEU A 223 -19.75 27.62 23.43
C LEU A 223 -20.80 27.08 24.41
N PRO A 224 -21.41 25.91 24.18
CA PRO A 224 -22.29 25.30 25.17
C PRO A 224 -21.65 25.15 26.55
N LEU A 225 -20.37 24.77 26.61
CA LEU A 225 -19.64 24.65 27.88
C LEU A 225 -19.48 26.00 28.59
N ASN A 226 -19.17 27.07 27.85
CA ASN A 226 -19.06 28.42 28.41
C ASN A 226 -20.41 28.95 28.89
N VAL A 227 -21.50 28.71 28.16
CA VAL A 227 -22.86 29.08 28.59
C VAL A 227 -23.26 28.31 29.84
N ALA A 228 -22.95 27.00 29.91
CA ALA A 228 -23.18 26.18 31.09
C ALA A 228 -22.36 26.66 32.30
N PHE A 229 -21.11 27.08 32.08
CA PHE A 229 -20.27 27.68 33.11
C PHE A 229 -20.80 29.04 33.58
N ASP A 230 -21.20 29.93 32.67
CA ASP A 230 -21.79 31.23 33.03
C ASP A 230 -23.09 31.04 33.83
N TRP A 231 -23.92 30.06 33.46
CA TRP A 231 -25.09 29.67 34.26
C TRP A 231 -24.70 29.16 35.65
N ALA A 232 -23.76 28.21 35.74
CA ALA A 232 -23.38 27.57 37.01
C ALA A 232 -22.59 28.49 37.95
N ALA A 233 -21.67 29.30 37.42
CA ALA A 233 -20.74 30.12 38.19
C ALA A 233 -21.21 31.58 38.37
N ARG A 234 -22.05 32.10 37.46
CA ARG A 234 -22.51 33.50 37.48
C ARG A 234 -24.03 33.64 37.64
N GLY A 235 -24.78 32.55 37.67
CA GLY A 235 -26.24 32.55 37.87
C GLY A 235 -27.02 33.17 36.71
N SER A 236 -26.41 33.34 35.53
CA SER A 236 -27.09 33.91 34.36
C SER A 236 -28.08 32.90 33.77
N GLY A 237 -29.36 33.26 33.66
CA GLY A 237 -30.36 32.41 33.02
C GLY A 237 -30.04 32.13 31.54
N VAL A 238 -30.34 30.91 31.07
CA VAL A 238 -30.17 30.52 29.66
C VAL A 238 -31.41 30.96 28.87
N SER A 239 -31.23 31.89 27.94
CA SER A 239 -32.31 32.36 27.05
C SER A 239 -32.69 31.30 26.02
N VAL A 240 -33.93 31.36 25.51
CA VAL A 240 -34.39 30.48 24.41
C VAL A 240 -33.47 30.60 23.19
N LEU A 241 -32.97 31.80 22.88
CA LEU A 241 -32.05 32.04 21.77
C LEU A 241 -30.69 31.35 21.97
N GLN A 242 -30.17 31.33 23.21
CA GLN A 242 -28.97 30.57 23.53
C GLN A 242 -29.21 29.06 23.41
N ALA A 243 -30.36 28.54 23.85
CA ALA A 243 -30.69 27.13 23.72
C ALA A 243 -30.78 26.68 22.25
N VAL A 244 -31.45 27.46 21.41
CA VAL A 244 -31.52 27.21 19.94
C VAL A 244 -30.13 27.32 19.32
N GLY A 245 -29.35 28.34 19.70
CA GLY A 245 -27.98 28.52 19.23
C GLY A 245 -27.06 27.34 19.55
N MET A 246 -27.14 26.80 20.78
CA MET A 246 -26.40 25.59 21.17
C MET A 246 -26.83 24.38 20.34
N ALA A 247 -28.14 24.18 20.13
CA ALA A 247 -28.65 23.09 19.30
C ALA A 247 -28.14 23.17 17.85
N CYS A 248 -28.08 24.38 17.26
CA CYS A 248 -27.53 24.59 15.93
C CYS A 248 -26.03 24.29 15.85
N VAL A 249 -25.25 24.63 16.90
CA VAL A 249 -23.82 24.28 16.97
C VAL A 249 -23.63 22.75 17.02
N PHE A 250 -24.40 22.04 17.86
CA PHE A 250 -24.37 20.57 17.90
C PHE A 250 -24.80 19.94 16.58
N ALA A 251 -25.85 20.46 15.94
CA ALA A 251 -26.33 19.99 14.64
C ALA A 251 -25.27 20.22 13.54
N GLY A 252 -24.64 21.39 13.49
CA GLY A 252 -23.57 21.70 12.53
C GLY A 252 -22.36 20.77 12.68
N PHE A 253 -21.94 20.50 13.93
CA PHE A 253 -20.90 19.51 14.21
C PHE A 253 -21.34 18.09 13.84
N GLY A 254 -22.58 17.70 14.16
CA GLY A 254 -23.14 16.39 13.83
C GLY A 254 -23.22 16.13 12.33
N VAL A 255 -23.65 17.10 11.53
CA VAL A 255 -23.66 17.00 10.05
C VAL A 255 -22.26 16.74 9.51
N MET A 256 -21.25 17.43 10.03
CA MET A 256 -19.87 17.20 9.60
C MET A 256 -19.34 15.87 10.10
N ALA A 257 -19.63 15.49 11.35
CA ALA A 257 -19.21 14.21 11.91
C ALA A 257 -19.80 13.02 11.16
N VAL A 258 -21.06 13.12 10.70
CA VAL A 258 -21.70 12.10 9.86
C VAL A 258 -21.10 12.09 8.45
N ALA A 259 -20.88 13.26 7.84
CA ALA A 259 -20.23 13.34 6.54
C ALA A 259 -18.79 12.80 6.54
N GLU A 260 -18.06 12.99 7.65
CA GLU A 260 -16.73 12.43 7.89
C GLU A 260 -16.79 10.95 8.21
N ALA A 261 -17.75 10.47 9.02
CA ALA A 261 -17.93 9.04 9.29
C ALA A 261 -18.36 8.25 8.05
N ALA A 262 -19.02 8.91 7.10
CA ALA A 262 -19.32 8.35 5.79
C ALA A 262 -18.08 8.26 4.87
N VAL A 263 -16.94 8.86 5.24
CA VAL A 263 -15.72 8.96 4.43
C VAL A 263 -14.44 8.45 5.13
N SER A 264 -14.41 8.39 6.46
CA SER A 264 -13.38 7.68 7.21
C SER A 264 -13.67 6.19 7.19
N PRO A 265 -12.67 5.36 6.84
CA PRO A 265 -12.83 3.91 6.89
C PRO A 265 -12.90 3.49 8.35
N ALA A 266 -14.12 3.26 8.85
CA ALA A 266 -14.29 2.22 9.85
C ALA A 266 -13.72 0.92 9.25
N ALA A 267 -13.16 0.09 10.11
CA ALA A 267 -12.72 -1.26 9.81
C ALA A 267 -13.52 -1.91 8.66
N ASP A 268 -12.81 -2.52 7.71
CA ASP A 268 -13.31 -3.55 6.82
C ASP A 268 -14.70 -3.30 6.19
N GLU A 269 -14.79 -2.53 5.10
CA GLU A 269 -15.68 -2.80 3.95
C GLU A 269 -15.24 -1.96 2.73
N PRO A 270 -14.85 -2.56 1.58
CA PRO A 270 -14.56 -1.82 0.36
C PRO A 270 -15.80 -1.77 -0.55
N GLY A 271 -16.46 -0.62 -0.60
CA GLY A 271 -17.53 -0.39 -1.56
C GLY A 271 -18.03 1.05 -1.55
N ALA A 272 -17.42 1.92 -2.37
CA ALA A 272 -18.08 3.05 -3.06
C ALA A 272 -17.08 3.98 -3.79
N GLU A 273 -16.45 3.47 -4.85
CA GLU A 273 -16.11 4.30 -6.04
C GLU A 273 -16.93 3.81 -7.25
N GLU A 274 -18.13 3.28 -6.99
CA GLU A 274 -18.86 2.45 -7.96
C GLU A 274 -19.86 3.19 -8.87
N GLU A 275 -19.96 4.52 -8.83
CA GLU A 275 -21.06 5.22 -9.52
C GLU A 275 -20.70 6.05 -10.78
N GLU A 276 -19.41 6.15 -11.16
CA GLU A 276 -19.04 6.78 -12.45
C GLU A 276 -18.35 5.83 -13.45
N GLN A 277 -18.28 4.53 -13.15
CA GLN A 277 -17.77 3.49 -14.06
C GLN A 277 -18.87 2.56 -14.62
N ARG A 278 -20.15 2.77 -14.26
CA ARG A 278 -21.26 1.87 -14.56
C ARG A 278 -21.86 1.92 -15.98
N SER A 279 -21.32 2.70 -16.91
CA SER A 279 -21.99 2.86 -18.22
C SER A 279 -21.40 2.06 -19.40
N HIS A 280 -20.19 1.49 -19.35
CA HIS A 280 -19.56 0.88 -20.54
C HIS A 280 -18.80 -0.45 -20.32
N ALA A 281 -19.40 -1.41 -19.60
CA ALA A 281 -18.95 -2.80 -19.63
C ALA A 281 -20.14 -3.74 -19.89
N GLY A 282 -20.56 -3.83 -21.15
CA GLY A 282 -21.49 -4.86 -21.61
C GLY A 282 -20.73 -6.12 -21.99
N VAL A 283 -20.72 -7.12 -21.12
CA VAL A 283 -20.48 -8.52 -21.49
C VAL A 283 -21.52 -9.37 -20.75
N HIS A 284 -22.37 -10.02 -21.53
CA HIS A 284 -23.47 -10.86 -21.08
C HIS A 284 -23.00 -12.00 -20.16
N SER A 285 -23.64 -12.14 -19.01
CA SER A 285 -23.57 -13.34 -18.17
C SER A 285 -24.99 -13.81 -17.84
N ASP A 286 -25.42 -14.90 -18.45
CA ASP A 286 -26.46 -15.76 -17.90
C ASP A 286 -26.06 -17.22 -18.18
N GLY A 287 -25.86 -17.99 -17.12
CA GLY A 287 -25.74 -19.45 -17.22
C GLY A 287 -24.70 -20.10 -16.29
N CYS A 288 -24.95 -20.13 -14.98
CA CYS A 288 -24.33 -21.12 -14.10
C CYS A 288 -25.40 -22.09 -13.59
N VAL A 289 -25.20 -23.39 -13.85
CA VAL A 289 -26.00 -24.49 -13.31
C VAL A 289 -25.06 -25.36 -12.47
N ALA A 290 -25.35 -25.52 -11.18
CA ALA A 290 -24.66 -26.46 -10.31
C ALA A 290 -25.32 -27.85 -10.37
N LEU A 291 -24.54 -28.92 -10.46
CA LEU A 291 -25.00 -30.30 -10.36
C LEU A 291 -24.54 -30.91 -9.03
N GLY A 292 -25.50 -31.38 -8.23
CA GLY A 292 -25.30 -31.99 -6.92
C GLY A 292 -24.58 -33.34 -6.97
N GLY A 293 -23.90 -33.66 -5.86
CA GLY A 293 -23.13 -34.87 -5.69
C GLY A 293 -23.97 -36.15 -5.63
N ASN A 294 -23.43 -37.22 -6.23
CA ASN A 294 -23.30 -38.56 -5.65
C ASN A 294 -22.79 -39.53 -6.72
N ALA A 295 -21.48 -39.51 -6.98
CA ALA A 295 -20.77 -40.64 -7.60
C ALA A 295 -19.28 -40.51 -7.28
N ALA A 296 -18.83 -41.13 -6.19
CA ALA A 296 -17.42 -41.32 -5.93
C ALA A 296 -16.81 -42.23 -7.01
N LEU A 297 -16.01 -41.68 -7.91
CA LEU A 297 -15.11 -42.44 -8.78
C LEU A 297 -13.68 -42.11 -8.35
N SER A 298 -12.99 -43.10 -7.80
CA SER A 298 -11.60 -43.01 -7.40
C SER A 298 -10.70 -42.72 -8.61
N GLY A 299 -10.05 -41.55 -8.62
CA GLY A 299 -8.90 -41.24 -9.50
C GLY A 299 -9.05 -39.97 -10.34
N GLN A 300 -8.48 -38.86 -9.85
CA GLN A 300 -8.22 -37.57 -10.52
C GLN A 300 -9.45 -36.71 -10.92
N PRO A 301 -9.39 -35.36 -10.80
CA PRO A 301 -10.54 -34.48 -11.04
C PRO A 301 -10.84 -34.26 -12.53
N LEU A 302 -12.13 -34.28 -12.87
CA LEU A 302 -12.69 -33.85 -14.15
C LEU A 302 -12.70 -32.31 -14.22
N SER A 303 -12.11 -31.73 -15.27
CA SER A 303 -12.25 -30.30 -15.59
C SER A 303 -13.31 -30.11 -16.68
N TRP A 304 -14.35 -29.31 -16.41
CA TRP A 304 -15.44 -29.00 -17.34
C TRP A 304 -15.18 -27.64 -18.00
N VAL A 305 -15.38 -27.53 -19.32
CA VAL A 305 -15.17 -26.29 -20.08
C VAL A 305 -16.42 -25.97 -20.91
N ASP A 306 -16.95 -24.75 -20.72
CA ASP A 306 -17.90 -23.98 -21.56
C ASP A 306 -19.31 -24.59 -21.83
N PRO A 307 -20.42 -23.95 -21.38
CA PRO A 307 -21.78 -24.39 -21.66
C PRO A 307 -22.21 -24.33 -23.14
N ALA A 308 -21.50 -23.59 -24.00
CA ALA A 308 -21.88 -23.45 -25.41
C ALA A 308 -21.42 -24.62 -26.30
N ALA A 309 -20.49 -25.46 -25.84
CA ALA A 309 -19.84 -26.47 -26.66
C ALA A 309 -20.26 -27.94 -26.38
N GLY A 310 -21.18 -28.15 -25.43
CA GLY A 310 -21.58 -29.49 -24.97
C GLY A 310 -20.62 -30.06 -23.92
N VAL A 311 -21.08 -31.10 -23.23
CA VAL A 311 -20.36 -31.67 -22.06
C VAL A 311 -19.17 -32.50 -22.54
N PHE A 312 -17.96 -32.19 -22.08
CA PHE A 312 -16.75 -32.94 -22.39
C PHE A 312 -16.25 -33.75 -21.19
N LEU A 313 -16.03 -35.05 -21.38
CA LEU A 313 -15.34 -35.92 -20.42
C LEU A 313 -13.85 -35.98 -20.78
N VAL A 314 -12.98 -35.72 -19.80
CA VAL A 314 -11.52 -35.83 -19.95
C VAL A 314 -11.00 -36.90 -18.99
N GLN A 315 -10.51 -38.01 -19.53
CA GLN A 315 -9.91 -39.09 -18.73
C GLN A 315 -8.51 -39.43 -19.24
N ARG A 316 -7.56 -39.63 -18.31
CA ARG A 316 -6.19 -40.09 -18.61
C ARG A 316 -6.14 -41.61 -18.51
N ALA A 317 -5.75 -42.28 -19.60
CA ALA A 317 -5.47 -43.71 -19.61
C ALA A 317 -3.97 -43.98 -19.71
N GLN A 318 -3.49 -45.01 -19.01
CA GLN A 318 -2.11 -45.50 -19.09
C GLN A 318 -2.06 -46.76 -19.95
N SER A 319 -1.10 -46.82 -20.89
CA SER A 319 -0.89 -48.03 -21.70
C SER A 319 -0.44 -49.20 -20.83
N ARG A 320 -0.96 -50.41 -21.11
CA ARG A 320 -0.53 -51.66 -20.48
C ARG A 320 0.69 -52.28 -21.15
N ASP A 321 1.16 -51.73 -22.28
CA ASP A 321 2.29 -52.27 -23.01
C ASP A 321 3.62 -51.69 -22.48
N SER A 322 4.44 -52.58 -21.93
CA SER A 322 5.76 -52.25 -21.39
C SER A 322 6.75 -51.69 -22.43
N ALA A 323 6.51 -51.94 -23.72
CA ALA A 323 7.34 -51.44 -24.82
C ALA A 323 7.08 -49.96 -25.17
N CYS A 324 6.05 -49.31 -24.62
CA CYS A 324 5.74 -47.91 -24.93
C CYS A 324 6.77 -46.91 -24.34
N PRO A 325 7.32 -45.99 -25.16
CA PRO A 325 8.24 -44.93 -24.73
C PRO A 325 7.63 -44.04 -23.63
N ALA A 326 8.43 -43.65 -22.63
CA ALA A 326 7.95 -42.96 -21.42
C ALA A 326 7.13 -41.68 -21.68
N GLY A 327 7.45 -40.94 -22.74
CA GLY A 327 6.73 -39.71 -23.12
C GLY A 327 5.36 -39.94 -23.78
N VAL A 328 5.02 -41.17 -24.18
CA VAL A 328 3.79 -41.51 -24.95
C VAL A 328 2.80 -42.35 -24.10
N ARG A 329 3.11 -42.62 -22.83
CA ARG A 329 2.31 -43.53 -21.98
C ARG A 329 0.96 -42.99 -21.53
N THR A 330 0.64 -41.73 -21.82
CA THR A 330 -0.58 -41.07 -21.36
C THR A 330 -1.44 -40.65 -22.56
N LEU A 331 -2.63 -41.24 -22.68
CA LEU A 331 -3.63 -40.84 -23.66
C LEU A 331 -4.71 -40.00 -22.96
N VAL A 332 -5.04 -38.84 -23.52
CA VAL A 332 -6.16 -38.01 -23.09
C VAL A 332 -7.30 -38.19 -24.08
N VAL A 333 -8.37 -38.86 -23.66
CA VAL A 333 -9.58 -39.02 -24.50
C VAL A 333 -10.55 -37.89 -24.16
N ARG A 334 -11.07 -37.24 -25.21
CA ARG A 334 -12.12 -36.21 -25.13
C ARG A 334 -13.38 -36.76 -25.78
N GLY A 335 -14.43 -36.98 -25.01
CA GLY A 335 -15.76 -37.36 -25.53
C GLY A 335 -16.73 -36.20 -25.41
N GLN A 336 -17.58 -35.98 -26.41
CA GLN A 336 -18.66 -35.00 -26.39
C GLN A 336 -19.99 -35.72 -26.12
N CYS A 337 -20.74 -35.31 -25.10
CA CYS A 337 -22.05 -35.90 -24.83
C CYS A 337 -23.13 -35.27 -25.73
N ASP A 338 -23.90 -36.13 -26.41
CA ASP A 338 -25.13 -35.73 -27.10
C ASP A 338 -26.30 -35.79 -26.10
N ALA A 339 -26.84 -34.63 -25.76
CA ALA A 339 -27.95 -34.50 -24.83
C ALA A 339 -29.28 -35.08 -25.37
N THR A 340 -29.32 -35.50 -26.64
CA THR A 340 -30.50 -36.10 -27.29
C THR A 340 -30.45 -37.62 -27.40
N ALA A 341 -29.32 -38.25 -27.09
CA ALA A 341 -29.14 -39.70 -27.17
C ALA A 341 -29.74 -40.43 -25.95
N ASP A 342 -30.48 -41.51 -26.20
CA ASP A 342 -31.04 -42.36 -25.15
C ASP A 342 -29.91 -43.01 -24.32
N ALA A 343 -30.03 -42.98 -23.00
CA ALA A 343 -28.95 -43.13 -22.03
C ALA A 343 -28.39 -44.57 -21.88
N ARG A 344 -28.42 -45.38 -22.94
CA ARG A 344 -28.02 -46.80 -22.91
C ARG A 344 -27.12 -47.26 -24.05
N GLN A 345 -26.65 -46.39 -24.96
CA GLN A 345 -25.95 -46.81 -26.19
C GLN A 345 -24.46 -46.41 -26.28
N GLY A 346 -23.70 -46.43 -25.18
CA GLY A 346 -22.23 -46.33 -25.23
C GLY A 346 -21.53 -47.69 -25.25
N PRO A 347 -20.37 -47.86 -25.93
CA PRO A 347 -19.56 -49.08 -25.86
C PRO A 347 -18.94 -49.22 -24.45
N ASP A 348 -18.84 -50.46 -23.94
CA ASP A 348 -18.29 -50.73 -22.60
C ASP A 348 -16.76 -50.47 -22.53
N GLU A 349 -16.10 -50.46 -23.68
CA GLU A 349 -14.66 -50.19 -23.83
C GLU A 349 -14.39 -49.42 -25.13
N LEU A 350 -13.45 -48.47 -25.08
CA LEU A 350 -12.90 -47.81 -26.26
C LEU A 350 -11.42 -48.19 -26.39
N VAL A 351 -11.08 -48.87 -27.49
CA VAL A 351 -9.70 -49.21 -27.83
C VAL A 351 -9.18 -48.20 -28.85
N VAL A 352 -8.09 -47.52 -28.51
CA VAL A 352 -7.41 -46.57 -29.40
C VAL A 352 -6.04 -47.15 -29.76
N GLU A 353 -5.88 -47.47 -31.04
CA GLU A 353 -4.63 -48.00 -31.57
C GLU A 353 -3.77 -46.87 -32.13
N ASN A 354 -2.54 -46.74 -31.61
CA ASN A 354 -1.47 -45.97 -32.20
C ASN A 354 -0.47 -46.97 -32.83
N PRO A 355 0.21 -46.65 -33.94
CA PRO A 355 1.16 -47.55 -34.60
C PRO A 355 2.25 -48.19 -33.70
N THR A 356 2.47 -47.67 -32.49
CA THR A 356 3.43 -48.21 -31.51
C THR A 356 2.84 -48.63 -30.16
N CYS A 357 1.57 -48.31 -29.88
CA CYS A 357 0.97 -48.50 -28.55
C CYS A 357 -0.55 -48.75 -28.65
N THR A 358 -1.05 -49.73 -27.91
CA THR A 358 -2.49 -49.96 -27.74
C THR A 358 -2.96 -49.37 -26.41
N PHE A 359 -4.06 -48.61 -26.45
CA PHE A 359 -4.70 -48.03 -25.27
C PHE A 359 -6.12 -48.57 -25.13
N THR A 360 -6.43 -49.16 -23.98
CA THR A 360 -7.77 -49.62 -23.61
C THR A 360 -8.35 -48.65 -22.58
N VAL A 361 -9.51 -48.08 -22.89
CA VAL A 361 -10.29 -47.24 -21.98
C VAL A 361 -11.56 -47.99 -21.61
N SER A 362 -11.62 -48.50 -20.38
CA SER A 362 -12.77 -49.23 -19.84
C SER A 362 -13.54 -48.37 -18.84
N TRP A 363 -14.87 -48.32 -18.96
CA TRP A 363 -15.72 -47.56 -18.05
C TRP A 363 -16.22 -48.44 -16.89
N ARG A 364 -16.03 -48.02 -15.63
CA ARG A 364 -16.53 -48.79 -14.46
C ARG A 364 -18.06 -48.74 -14.32
N HIS A 365 -18.68 -47.68 -14.82
CA HIS A 365 -20.13 -47.48 -14.87
C HIS A 365 -20.48 -46.76 -16.18
N LYS A 366 -21.63 -47.08 -16.80
CA LYS A 366 -22.12 -46.33 -17.97
C LYS A 366 -22.44 -44.90 -17.52
N ALA A 367 -21.74 -43.92 -18.09
CA ALA A 367 -21.97 -42.51 -17.76
C ALA A 367 -23.41 -42.11 -18.17
N PHE A 368 -24.21 -41.63 -17.22
CA PHE A 368 -25.54 -41.07 -17.48
C PHE A 368 -25.44 -39.55 -17.56
N CYS A 369 -25.94 -38.96 -18.64
CA CYS A 369 -26.24 -37.53 -18.68
C CYS A 369 -27.60 -37.28 -18.01
N SER A 370 -27.63 -37.05 -16.70
CA SER A 370 -28.87 -36.66 -16.02
C SER A 370 -29.12 -35.16 -16.16
N ARG A 371 -30.36 -34.78 -16.48
CA ARG A 371 -30.83 -33.39 -16.50
C ARG A 371 -30.81 -32.82 -15.06
N PRO A 372 -30.39 -31.55 -14.82
CA PRO A 372 -30.22 -31.01 -13.47
C PRO A 372 -31.55 -30.91 -12.70
N ALA A 373 -31.53 -31.24 -11.41
CA ALA A 373 -32.61 -30.94 -10.48
C ALA A 373 -32.36 -29.57 -9.83
N GLU A 374 -33.38 -28.70 -9.84
CA GLU A 374 -33.35 -27.38 -9.20
C GLU A 374 -33.38 -27.51 -7.68
N SER A 375 -32.28 -27.20 -6.97
CA SER A 375 -32.36 -26.67 -5.60
C SER A 375 -31.06 -26.02 -5.09
N SER A 376 -31.27 -24.97 -4.30
CA SER A 376 -30.35 -24.22 -3.40
C SER A 376 -29.38 -23.24 -4.04
N SER A 377 -29.35 -22.03 -3.45
CA SER A 377 -28.62 -20.84 -3.85
C SER A 377 -27.16 -21.11 -4.21
N CYS A 378 -26.70 -20.63 -5.38
CA CYS A 378 -25.29 -20.59 -5.73
C CYS A 378 -24.50 -19.89 -4.61
N SER A 379 -23.60 -20.60 -3.93
CA SER A 379 -22.57 -19.91 -3.14
C SER A 379 -21.81 -19.01 -4.10
N ALA A 380 -21.49 -17.78 -3.70
CA ALA A 380 -20.70 -16.87 -4.52
C ALA A 380 -19.43 -17.57 -5.02
N ALA A 381 -19.12 -17.47 -6.32
CA ALA A 381 -17.94 -18.09 -6.90
C ALA A 381 -16.68 -17.57 -6.20
N VAL A 382 -15.85 -18.48 -5.67
CA VAL A 382 -14.56 -18.13 -5.06
C VAL A 382 -13.62 -17.65 -6.17
N PRO A 383 -13.01 -16.45 -6.07
CA PRO A 383 -12.06 -15.98 -7.07
C PRO A 383 -10.86 -16.90 -7.17
N THR A 384 -10.32 -17.04 -8.38
CA THR A 384 -9.19 -17.91 -8.69
C THR A 384 -8.10 -17.13 -9.42
N PRO A 385 -6.82 -17.51 -9.23
CA PRO A 385 -5.71 -17.00 -10.02
C PRO A 385 -5.82 -17.46 -11.46
N THR A 386 -5.24 -16.70 -12.38
CA THR A 386 -4.86 -17.25 -13.68
C THR A 386 -3.75 -18.31 -13.53
N PRO A 387 -3.56 -19.20 -14.51
CA PRO A 387 -2.43 -20.15 -14.49
C PRO A 387 -1.07 -19.45 -14.34
N ASP A 388 -0.90 -18.27 -14.93
CA ASP A 388 0.34 -17.49 -14.89
C ASP A 388 0.56 -16.89 -13.48
N GLN A 389 -0.46 -16.29 -12.87
CA GLN A 389 -0.39 -15.80 -11.48
C GLN A 389 -0.10 -16.92 -10.48
N LEU A 390 -0.65 -18.12 -10.71
CA LEU A 390 -0.41 -19.27 -9.86
C LEU A 390 1.02 -19.82 -10.03
N ALA A 391 1.50 -19.91 -11.27
CA ALA A 391 2.88 -20.32 -11.55
C ALA A 391 3.89 -19.37 -10.92
N TRP A 392 3.64 -18.06 -11.00
CA TRP A 392 4.46 -17.03 -10.36
C TRP A 392 4.40 -17.09 -8.82
N GLN A 393 3.21 -17.20 -8.21
CA GLN A 393 3.09 -17.35 -6.74
C GLN A 393 3.85 -18.57 -6.19
N ARG A 394 3.92 -19.65 -6.96
CA ARG A 394 4.68 -20.87 -6.62
C ARG A 394 6.19 -20.68 -6.63
N MET A 395 6.71 -19.62 -7.25
CA MET A 395 8.13 -19.29 -7.19
C MET A 395 8.54 -18.76 -5.82
N GLU A 396 7.60 -18.18 -5.06
CA GLU A 396 7.71 -17.65 -3.69
C GLU A 396 8.68 -16.50 -3.49
N ILE A 397 9.88 -16.58 -4.06
CA ILE A 397 10.94 -15.58 -3.96
C ILE A 397 11.31 -15.09 -5.36
N GLY A 398 11.22 -13.79 -5.55
CA GLY A 398 11.82 -13.03 -6.64
C GLY A 398 13.00 -12.19 -6.13
N GLY A 399 13.89 -11.82 -7.04
CA GLY A 399 14.93 -10.83 -6.75
C GLY A 399 14.71 -9.52 -7.49
N LEU A 400 14.69 -8.39 -6.78
CA LEU A 400 14.52 -7.07 -7.38
C LEU A 400 15.89 -6.40 -7.55
N THR A 401 16.45 -6.36 -8.76
CA THR A 401 17.80 -5.87 -9.03
C THR A 401 17.84 -4.38 -9.34
N HIS A 402 18.29 -3.61 -8.36
CA HIS A 402 18.58 -2.18 -8.50
C HIS A 402 20.01 -1.94 -8.96
N PHE A 403 20.13 -1.48 -10.21
CA PHE A 403 21.41 -1.09 -10.81
C PHE A 403 21.22 0.03 -11.82
N ASN A 404 21.56 1.26 -11.46
CA ASN A 404 21.33 2.42 -12.34
C ASN A 404 22.26 3.58 -11.91
N MET A 405 22.02 4.82 -12.36
CA MET A 405 22.82 6.00 -12.03
C MET A 405 22.98 6.23 -10.52
N ALA A 406 21.97 5.84 -9.74
CA ALA A 406 21.96 5.87 -8.28
C ALA A 406 23.15 5.10 -7.66
N THR A 407 23.49 3.92 -8.21
CA THR A 407 24.66 3.12 -7.81
C THR A 407 25.96 3.91 -7.87
N PHE A 408 26.11 4.76 -8.90
CA PHE A 408 27.35 5.51 -9.13
C PHE A 408 27.35 6.87 -8.43
N SER A 409 26.18 7.48 -8.27
CA SER A 409 26.00 8.75 -7.57
C SER A 409 26.09 8.62 -6.06
N GLY A 410 25.81 7.42 -5.51
CA GLY A 410 25.72 7.19 -4.06
C GLY A 410 24.49 7.87 -3.44
N VAL A 411 23.49 8.18 -4.26
CA VAL A 411 22.22 8.75 -3.83
C VAL A 411 21.12 7.75 -4.17
N ASP A 412 20.36 7.40 -3.14
CA ASP A 412 19.24 6.47 -3.22
C ASP A 412 17.88 7.19 -3.28
N GLY A 413 16.83 6.46 -3.61
CA GLY A 413 15.43 6.92 -3.67
C GLY A 413 14.93 7.24 -5.08
N ASP A 414 13.67 7.63 -5.20
CA ASP A 414 13.06 8.04 -6.47
C ASP A 414 12.96 9.58 -6.56
N PRO A 415 13.59 10.24 -7.57
CA PRO A 415 14.23 9.68 -8.76
C PRO A 415 15.73 9.38 -8.67
N ALA A 416 16.36 9.43 -7.51
CA ALA A 416 17.82 9.33 -7.25
C ALA A 416 18.68 10.41 -7.92
N CYS A 417 18.14 11.11 -8.92
CA CYS A 417 18.70 12.30 -9.54
C CYS A 417 18.08 13.55 -8.91
N SER A 418 18.89 14.58 -8.69
CA SER A 418 18.43 15.84 -8.12
C SER A 418 19.31 17.00 -8.57
N ILE A 419 18.91 18.21 -8.21
CA ILE A 419 19.71 19.42 -8.44
C ILE A 419 21.13 19.33 -7.83
N PHE A 420 21.36 18.42 -6.89
CA PHE A 420 22.62 18.26 -6.17
C PHE A 420 23.58 17.24 -6.74
N ASN A 421 23.15 16.43 -7.70
CA ASN A 421 24.01 15.45 -8.36
C ASN A 421 23.91 15.47 -9.89
N TRP A 422 22.98 16.24 -10.47
CA TRP A 422 22.75 16.29 -11.91
C TRP A 422 23.95 16.79 -12.73
N ASN A 423 24.40 18.02 -12.50
CA ASN A 423 25.55 18.64 -13.20
C ASN A 423 26.73 18.94 -12.28
N VAL A 424 26.72 18.35 -11.08
CA VAL A 424 27.67 18.63 -10.01
C VAL A 424 28.04 17.33 -9.31
N GLY A 425 29.23 17.27 -8.71
CA GLY A 425 29.70 16.07 -8.03
C GLY A 425 29.72 14.85 -8.98
N PRO A 426 29.01 13.76 -8.66
CA PRO A 426 28.91 12.57 -9.52
C PRO A 426 28.40 12.85 -10.94
N ASN A 427 27.76 13.99 -11.19
CA ASN A 427 27.34 14.44 -12.52
C ASN A 427 26.46 13.41 -13.25
N THR A 428 25.31 13.10 -12.64
CA THR A 428 24.36 12.11 -13.17
C THR A 428 23.74 12.51 -14.51
N SER A 429 23.83 13.76 -14.96
CA SER A 429 23.41 14.14 -16.32
C SER A 429 24.23 13.46 -17.43
N ASN A 430 25.46 13.02 -17.12
CA ASN A 430 26.38 12.44 -18.08
C ASN A 430 26.25 10.91 -18.11
N PRO A 431 25.86 10.29 -19.25
CA PRO A 431 25.79 8.84 -19.38
C PRO A 431 27.08 8.09 -19.02
N ALA A 432 28.25 8.73 -19.15
CA ALA A 432 29.53 8.14 -18.76
C ALA A 432 29.71 7.94 -17.24
N THR A 433 28.84 8.54 -16.42
CA THR A 433 28.83 8.32 -14.97
C THR A 433 28.43 6.88 -14.63
N PHE A 434 27.59 6.24 -15.45
CA PHE A 434 27.36 4.81 -15.37
C PHE A 434 28.55 4.06 -15.99
N ALA A 435 29.45 3.59 -15.15
CA ALA A 435 30.72 2.99 -15.58
C ALA A 435 31.12 1.79 -14.70
N PRO A 436 30.37 0.68 -14.74
CA PRO A 436 30.81 -0.53 -14.05
C PRO A 436 32.13 -1.03 -14.62
N THR A 437 33.07 -1.36 -13.73
CA THR A 437 34.43 -1.75 -14.11
C THR A 437 34.54 -3.20 -14.57
N ASN A 438 33.65 -4.08 -14.12
CA ASN A 438 33.66 -5.50 -14.43
C ASN A 438 32.24 -6.11 -14.30
N LEU A 439 31.31 -5.66 -15.13
CA LEU A 439 29.94 -6.17 -15.15
C LEU A 439 29.94 -7.68 -15.49
N ASN A 440 29.53 -8.52 -14.54
CA ASN A 440 29.38 -9.96 -14.74
C ASN A 440 28.02 -10.42 -14.19
N ILE A 441 27.05 -10.62 -15.07
CA ILE A 441 25.69 -10.98 -14.66
C ILE A 441 25.61 -12.42 -14.12
N SER A 442 26.53 -13.31 -14.51
CA SER A 442 26.59 -14.67 -13.94
C SER A 442 26.77 -14.64 -12.42
N ASN A 443 27.44 -13.62 -11.87
CA ASN A 443 27.54 -13.41 -10.42
C ASN A 443 26.16 -13.11 -9.77
N TRP A 444 25.26 -12.43 -10.48
CA TRP A 444 23.91 -12.16 -10.00
C TRP A 444 23.10 -13.45 -10.00
N ILE A 445 23.21 -14.25 -11.06
CA ILE A 445 22.59 -15.58 -11.19
C ILE A 445 22.98 -16.50 -10.03
N GLU A 446 24.27 -16.56 -9.68
CA GLU A 446 24.76 -17.34 -8.55
C GLU A 446 24.06 -16.94 -7.25
N SER A 447 23.89 -15.63 -7.02
CA SER A 447 23.24 -15.09 -5.82
C SER A 447 21.74 -15.36 -5.81
N TYR A 448 21.05 -15.22 -6.96
CA TYR A 448 19.63 -15.61 -7.09
C TYR A 448 19.40 -17.08 -6.77
N LYS A 449 20.21 -17.98 -7.35
CA LYS A 449 20.12 -19.42 -7.09
C LYS A 449 20.44 -19.77 -5.64
N ALA A 450 21.44 -19.11 -5.05
CA ALA A 450 21.79 -19.32 -3.65
C ALA A 450 20.64 -18.95 -2.71
N LEU A 451 19.96 -17.82 -2.96
CA LEU A 451 18.75 -17.40 -2.25
C LEU A 451 17.59 -18.39 -2.45
N GLY A 452 17.48 -18.97 -3.64
CA GLY A 452 16.33 -19.78 -4.05
C GLY A 452 15.27 -18.98 -4.81
N ALA A 453 15.65 -17.84 -5.40
CA ALA A 453 14.74 -17.05 -6.23
C ALA A 453 14.39 -17.78 -7.53
N GLY A 454 13.11 -17.82 -7.89
CA GLY A 454 12.63 -18.41 -9.16
C GLY A 454 12.74 -17.47 -10.35
N TYR A 455 12.80 -16.17 -10.08
CA TYR A 455 12.93 -15.13 -11.09
C TYR A 455 13.65 -13.89 -10.55
N GLY A 456 13.96 -12.94 -11.42
CA GLY A 456 14.41 -11.61 -10.99
C GLY A 456 14.00 -10.49 -11.94
N VAL A 457 13.86 -9.28 -11.41
CA VAL A 457 13.43 -8.07 -12.12
C VAL A 457 14.55 -7.05 -12.13
N LEU A 458 14.95 -6.58 -13.32
CA LEU A 458 15.99 -5.53 -13.44
C LEU A 458 15.34 -4.15 -13.60
N THR A 459 15.87 -3.14 -12.90
CA THR A 459 15.52 -1.72 -13.09
C THR A 459 15.97 -1.17 -14.45
N ALA A 460 15.31 -1.61 -15.53
CA ALA A 460 15.60 -1.19 -16.90
C ALA A 460 15.54 0.33 -17.06
N LYS A 461 14.64 0.98 -16.30
CA LYS A 461 14.62 2.43 -16.08
C LYS A 461 14.08 2.78 -14.69
N HIS A 462 14.86 3.54 -13.92
CA HIS A 462 14.42 4.18 -12.66
C HIS A 462 14.03 5.65 -12.86
N GLY A 463 13.65 6.37 -11.80
CA GLY A 463 13.18 7.76 -11.88
C GLY A 463 14.17 8.77 -12.48
N CYS A 464 15.48 8.51 -12.51
CA CYS A 464 16.45 9.36 -13.22
C CYS A 464 16.14 9.47 -14.73
N GLY A 465 15.51 8.45 -15.31
CA GLY A 465 15.28 8.33 -16.75
C GLY A 465 16.38 7.61 -17.53
N PHE A 466 17.47 7.20 -16.89
CA PHE A 466 18.58 6.53 -17.56
C PHE A 466 18.20 5.09 -17.92
N LEU A 467 18.35 4.74 -19.19
CA LEU A 467 17.94 3.44 -19.72
C LEU A 467 19.10 2.44 -19.73
N LEU A 468 18.86 1.26 -19.17
CA LEU A 468 19.82 0.14 -19.16
C LEU A 468 19.80 -0.71 -20.45
N PHE A 469 19.13 -0.22 -21.47
CA PHE A 469 18.94 -0.92 -22.74
C PHE A 469 19.12 0.01 -23.94
N ASP A 470 19.41 -0.58 -25.10
CA ASP A 470 19.62 0.15 -26.35
C ASP A 470 18.27 0.54 -26.98
N THR A 471 17.73 1.72 -26.63
CA THR A 471 16.47 2.23 -27.21
C THR A 471 16.65 2.90 -28.57
N ALA A 472 15.70 2.75 -29.48
CA ALA A 472 15.60 3.53 -30.73
C ALA A 472 14.58 4.69 -30.64
N SER A 473 14.02 4.93 -29.45
CA SER A 473 13.06 5.99 -29.18
C SER A 473 13.57 7.37 -29.60
N GLN A 474 12.66 8.18 -30.16
CA GLN A 474 13.00 9.48 -30.76
C GLN A 474 12.53 10.63 -29.89
N LEU A 475 13.36 11.66 -29.78
CA LEU A 475 13.01 12.93 -29.18
C LEU A 475 12.06 13.72 -30.10
N PRO A 476 11.18 14.56 -29.54
CA PRO A 476 10.27 15.38 -30.34
C PRO A 476 11.01 16.35 -31.27
N ALA A 477 10.52 16.49 -32.51
CA ALA A 477 11.08 17.41 -33.50
C ALA A 477 11.18 18.85 -33.00
N ARG A 478 10.25 19.28 -32.13
CA ARG A 478 10.23 20.62 -31.52
C ARG A 478 11.49 20.95 -30.73
N ILE A 479 12.13 19.95 -30.12
CA ILE A 479 13.38 20.13 -29.37
C ILE A 479 14.62 19.72 -30.18
N GLY A 480 14.48 19.63 -31.50
CA GLY A 480 15.57 19.28 -32.43
C GLY A 480 15.58 17.82 -32.89
N GLY A 481 14.69 16.97 -32.36
CA GLY A 481 14.58 15.56 -32.75
C GLY A 481 15.82 14.70 -32.42
N GLY A 482 15.87 13.51 -33.03
CA GLY A 482 16.98 12.55 -32.89
C GLY A 482 16.77 11.55 -31.75
N GLU A 483 17.70 10.60 -31.60
CA GLU A 483 17.58 9.53 -30.60
C GLU A 483 17.66 10.04 -29.16
N TYR A 484 16.95 9.35 -28.26
CA TYR A 484 17.08 9.54 -26.82
C TYR A 484 18.52 9.22 -26.36
N LYS A 485 19.23 10.19 -25.78
CA LYS A 485 20.68 10.08 -25.52
C LYS A 485 21.08 9.60 -24.13
N TYR A 486 20.13 9.44 -23.21
CA TYR A 486 20.41 9.15 -21.82
C TYR A 486 20.25 7.64 -21.51
N ALA A 487 21.16 6.84 -22.06
CA ALA A 487 21.14 5.37 -21.95
C ALA A 487 22.56 4.77 -21.88
N VAL A 488 22.65 3.50 -21.48
CA VAL A 488 23.90 2.73 -21.33
C VAL A 488 24.72 2.61 -22.61
N LYS A 489 24.08 2.64 -23.77
CA LYS A 489 24.72 2.43 -25.08
C LYS A 489 24.24 3.49 -26.05
N ARG A 490 25.11 4.45 -26.38
CA ARG A 490 24.80 5.55 -27.32
C ARG A 490 25.93 5.89 -28.25
N LYS A 491 25.62 6.02 -29.54
CA LYS A 491 26.58 6.49 -30.54
C LYS A 491 26.80 8.00 -30.38
N GLY A 492 28.07 8.42 -30.36
CA GLY A 492 28.44 9.84 -30.28
C GLY A 492 28.30 10.48 -28.90
N VAL A 493 27.94 9.70 -27.87
CA VAL A 493 27.92 10.13 -26.47
C VAL A 493 28.77 9.14 -25.66
N PRO A 494 29.75 9.60 -24.87
CA PRO A 494 30.47 8.73 -23.95
C PRO A 494 29.50 7.98 -23.04
N SER A 495 29.45 6.66 -23.15
CA SER A 495 28.52 5.77 -22.44
C SER A 495 29.19 4.40 -22.25
N PHE A 496 28.63 3.55 -21.39
CA PHE A 496 29.18 2.22 -21.07
C PHE A 496 29.34 1.31 -22.30
N GLY A 497 28.45 1.44 -23.29
CA GLY A 497 28.58 0.82 -24.61
C GLY A 497 28.00 -0.60 -24.73
N GLN A 498 27.42 -1.15 -23.67
CA GLN A 498 26.77 -2.46 -23.66
C GLN A 498 25.31 -2.35 -23.22
N ASP A 499 24.47 -3.21 -23.79
CA ASP A 499 23.05 -3.33 -23.44
C ASP A 499 22.91 -4.28 -22.24
N VAL A 500 22.67 -3.70 -21.05
CA VAL A 500 22.63 -4.45 -19.80
C VAL A 500 21.38 -5.31 -19.71
N ALA A 501 20.24 -4.83 -20.22
CA ALA A 501 19.01 -5.63 -20.27
C ALA A 501 19.16 -6.86 -21.18
N ALA A 502 19.79 -6.72 -22.35
CA ALA A 502 20.05 -7.85 -23.23
C ALA A 502 20.97 -8.91 -22.58
N LEU A 503 22.05 -8.47 -21.94
CA LEU A 503 22.95 -9.34 -21.19
C LEU A 503 22.21 -10.05 -20.05
N TYR A 504 21.35 -9.32 -19.34
CA TYR A 504 20.54 -9.83 -18.24
C TYR A 504 19.58 -10.93 -18.70
N ALA A 505 18.76 -10.66 -19.72
CA ALA A 505 17.84 -11.64 -20.29
C ALA A 505 18.56 -12.89 -20.82
N ALA A 506 19.73 -12.73 -21.44
CA ALA A 506 20.52 -13.85 -21.93
C ALA A 506 20.98 -14.75 -20.78
N ALA A 507 21.57 -14.16 -19.73
CA ALA A 507 22.07 -14.91 -18.58
C ALA A 507 20.95 -15.59 -17.76
N MET A 508 19.83 -14.89 -17.54
CA MET A 508 18.67 -15.46 -16.85
C MET A 508 18.09 -16.67 -17.61
N ARG A 509 17.96 -16.54 -18.94
CA ARG A 509 17.48 -17.62 -19.82
C ARG A 509 18.42 -18.82 -19.84
N GLU A 510 19.72 -18.61 -19.98
CA GLU A 510 20.72 -19.67 -19.91
C GLU A 510 20.69 -20.40 -18.56
N ALA A 511 20.44 -19.66 -17.49
CA ALA A 511 20.34 -20.18 -16.14
C ALA A 511 19.04 -20.93 -15.83
N GLY A 512 18.02 -20.83 -16.71
CA GLY A 512 16.68 -21.38 -16.51
C GLY A 512 15.82 -20.61 -15.51
N LEU A 513 16.13 -19.33 -15.26
CA LEU A 513 15.37 -18.47 -14.34
C LEU A 513 14.36 -17.61 -15.11
N GLY A 514 13.20 -17.36 -14.50
CA GLY A 514 12.27 -16.34 -14.98
C GLY A 514 12.87 -14.95 -14.86
N TYR A 515 12.44 -13.98 -15.67
CA TYR A 515 12.95 -12.62 -15.54
C TYR A 515 11.94 -11.57 -15.97
N GLY A 516 12.12 -10.36 -15.45
CA GLY A 516 11.26 -9.23 -15.70
C GLY A 516 12.02 -7.92 -15.75
N TYR A 517 11.27 -6.85 -16.03
CA TYR A 517 11.81 -5.50 -16.02
C TYR A 517 10.92 -4.55 -15.25
N TYR A 518 11.59 -3.73 -14.45
CA TYR A 518 11.04 -2.55 -13.81
C TYR A 518 11.17 -1.36 -14.74
N TYR A 519 10.10 -0.58 -14.83
CA TYR A 519 10.07 0.65 -15.62
C TYR A 519 9.18 1.71 -14.96
N SER A 520 9.76 2.85 -14.61
CA SER A 520 9.00 4.00 -14.09
C SER A 520 8.21 4.73 -15.17
N THR A 521 6.88 4.63 -15.15
CA THR A 521 6.02 5.25 -16.19
C THR A 521 5.76 6.73 -15.92
N THR A 522 5.91 7.17 -14.67
CA THR A 522 5.56 8.50 -14.17
C THR A 522 6.78 9.36 -13.85
N ASN A 523 7.95 8.74 -13.59
CA ASN A 523 9.19 9.43 -13.24
C ASN A 523 10.23 9.36 -14.35
N ASN A 524 10.76 10.52 -14.71
CA ASN A 524 11.89 10.69 -15.62
C ASN A 524 12.52 12.07 -15.41
N PHE A 525 13.50 12.13 -14.51
CA PHE A 525 14.21 13.35 -14.16
C PHE A 525 14.91 13.97 -15.39
N TYR A 526 15.46 13.17 -16.31
CA TYR A 526 16.05 13.69 -17.55
C TYR A 526 15.03 14.45 -18.41
N SER A 527 13.78 13.98 -18.44
CA SER A 527 12.67 14.65 -19.14
C SER A 527 12.01 15.78 -18.33
N GLY A 528 12.45 16.01 -17.09
CA GLY A 528 11.86 17.01 -16.20
C GLY A 528 10.52 16.59 -15.59
N TYR A 529 10.24 15.30 -15.42
CA TYR A 529 8.99 14.79 -14.83
C TYR A 529 9.25 13.94 -13.59
N VAL A 530 8.50 14.19 -12.51
CA VAL A 530 8.44 13.38 -11.28
C VAL A 530 6.98 13.38 -10.81
N ASP A 531 6.45 12.22 -10.45
CA ASP A 531 5.05 11.89 -10.19
C ASP A 531 4.11 12.39 -11.30
N SER A 532 4.51 12.22 -12.56
CA SER A 532 3.79 12.78 -13.73
C SER A 532 3.66 14.31 -13.72
N LYS A 533 4.39 15.02 -12.84
CA LYS A 533 4.39 16.49 -12.75
C LYS A 533 5.67 17.04 -13.33
N GLN A 534 5.51 18.09 -14.13
CA GLN A 534 6.66 18.80 -14.68
C GLN A 534 7.40 19.55 -13.57
N LEU A 535 8.71 19.36 -13.51
CA LEU A 535 9.61 20.15 -12.66
C LEU A 535 9.60 21.60 -13.16
N GLY A 536 9.44 22.55 -12.24
CA GLY A 536 9.19 23.95 -12.61
C GLY A 536 10.31 24.58 -13.45
N VAL A 537 11.55 24.52 -12.97
CA VAL A 537 12.72 25.05 -13.70
C VAL A 537 13.58 23.87 -14.16
N LEU A 538 13.73 23.73 -15.48
CA LEU A 538 14.61 22.72 -16.07
C LEU A 538 16.08 23.07 -15.81
N LEU A 539 16.84 22.06 -15.40
CA LEU A 539 18.28 22.12 -15.26
C LEU A 539 18.95 22.00 -16.64
N PRO A 540 20.21 22.48 -16.77
CA PRO A 540 20.97 22.28 -18.00
C PRO A 540 21.06 20.79 -18.37
N GLY A 541 20.79 20.48 -19.63
CA GLY A 541 20.81 19.11 -20.15
C GLY A 541 19.49 18.33 -20.01
N GLN A 542 18.50 18.82 -19.26
CA GLN A 542 17.16 18.21 -19.22
C GLN A 542 16.37 18.54 -20.49
N LEU A 543 15.45 17.64 -20.86
CA LEU A 543 14.60 17.81 -22.02
C LEU A 543 13.43 18.75 -21.70
N ASN A 544 13.20 19.73 -22.56
CA ASN A 544 12.03 20.59 -22.49
C ASN A 544 10.88 20.00 -23.31
N ILE A 545 10.30 18.89 -22.84
CA ILE A 545 9.18 18.19 -23.51
C ILE A 545 7.85 18.42 -22.78
N THR A 546 6.75 18.36 -23.52
CA THR A 546 5.39 18.37 -22.99
C THR A 546 5.03 17.01 -22.42
N TYR A 547 3.96 16.94 -21.63
CA TYR A 547 3.52 15.68 -21.04
C TYR A 547 3.12 14.66 -22.12
N THR A 548 2.46 15.08 -23.19
CA THR A 548 2.10 14.20 -24.32
C THR A 548 3.33 13.64 -25.04
N GLU A 549 4.37 14.46 -25.22
CA GLU A 549 5.64 14.02 -25.80
C GLU A 549 6.38 13.04 -24.86
N PHE A 550 6.37 13.32 -23.54
CA PHE A 550 6.90 12.40 -22.53
C PHE A 550 6.15 11.07 -22.51
N ASP A 551 4.83 11.11 -22.54
CA ASP A 551 3.98 9.93 -22.56
C ASP A 551 4.24 9.08 -23.81
N GLN A 552 4.34 9.72 -24.98
CA GLN A 552 4.72 9.03 -26.21
C GLN A 552 6.09 8.34 -26.11
N LEU A 553 7.08 9.02 -25.54
CA LEU A 553 8.40 8.46 -25.31
C LEU A 553 8.35 7.25 -24.36
N VAL A 554 7.54 7.33 -23.30
CA VAL A 554 7.30 6.21 -22.37
C VAL A 554 6.81 4.98 -23.15
N PHE A 555 5.79 5.16 -24.00
CA PHE A 555 5.20 4.08 -24.78
C PHE A 555 6.13 3.47 -25.83
N GLU A 556 6.96 4.29 -26.49
CA GLU A 556 8.00 3.77 -27.39
C GLU A 556 8.99 2.87 -26.65
N GLN A 557 9.43 3.32 -25.47
CA GLN A 557 10.42 2.61 -24.67
C GLN A 557 9.87 1.32 -24.06
N VAL A 558 8.66 1.32 -23.48
CA VAL A 558 8.07 0.07 -22.95
C VAL A 558 7.74 -0.91 -24.07
N LYS A 559 7.32 -0.43 -25.25
CA LYS A 559 7.09 -1.29 -26.42
C LYS A 559 8.36 -2.02 -26.82
N GLU A 560 9.49 -1.33 -26.92
CA GLU A 560 10.79 -1.95 -27.23
C GLU A 560 11.23 -2.95 -26.15
N LEU A 561 11.09 -2.58 -24.87
CA LEU A 561 11.46 -3.41 -23.73
C LEU A 561 10.63 -4.71 -23.68
N TRP A 562 9.36 -4.63 -24.03
CA TRP A 562 8.45 -5.78 -24.04
C TRP A 562 8.46 -6.56 -25.35
N SER A 563 9.00 -6.03 -26.45
CA SER A 563 9.09 -6.77 -27.72
C SER A 563 10.43 -7.46 -27.94
N ASN A 564 11.54 -6.86 -27.46
CA ASN A 564 12.88 -7.24 -27.93
C ASN A 564 13.64 -8.17 -26.99
N TYR A 565 13.18 -8.34 -25.74
CA TYR A 565 13.94 -9.00 -24.68
C TYR A 565 13.35 -10.35 -24.25
N GLY A 566 12.45 -10.92 -25.05
CA GLY A 566 11.83 -12.23 -24.83
C GLY A 566 10.58 -12.19 -23.96
N ALA A 567 10.09 -13.38 -23.56
CA ALA A 567 8.92 -13.52 -22.70
C ALA A 567 9.29 -13.22 -21.25
N LEU A 568 8.54 -12.31 -20.63
CA LEU A 568 8.78 -11.86 -19.26
C LEU A 568 7.91 -12.65 -18.29
N THR A 569 8.49 -13.00 -17.15
CA THR A 569 7.77 -13.52 -15.99
C THR A 569 7.00 -12.41 -15.30
N GLU A 570 7.61 -11.22 -15.20
CA GLU A 570 7.03 -10.08 -14.53
C GLU A 570 7.33 -8.75 -15.23
N VAL A 571 6.38 -7.84 -15.17
CA VAL A 571 6.55 -6.42 -15.51
C VAL A 571 6.24 -5.61 -14.26
N TRP A 572 7.17 -4.75 -13.87
CA TRP A 572 7.05 -3.94 -12.66
C TRP A 572 6.79 -2.48 -13.02
N LEU A 573 5.54 -2.03 -12.77
CA LEU A 573 5.08 -0.68 -13.06
C LEU A 573 5.23 0.21 -11.84
N ASP A 574 6.33 0.93 -11.81
CA ASP A 574 6.70 1.79 -10.69
C ASP A 574 5.81 3.01 -10.55
N HIS A 575 5.39 3.27 -9.31
CA HIS A 575 4.34 4.22 -8.95
C HIS A 575 3.04 4.04 -9.76
N GLY A 576 2.84 2.84 -10.35
CA GLY A 576 1.72 2.51 -11.21
C GLY A 576 1.77 3.22 -12.56
N TYR A 577 0.65 3.81 -12.95
CA TYR A 577 0.45 4.49 -14.24
C TYR A 577 -0.68 5.52 -14.11
N THR A 578 -0.76 6.45 -15.05
CA THR A 578 -1.84 7.46 -15.06
C THR A 578 -3.09 6.96 -15.80
N GLY A 579 -4.26 7.54 -15.51
CA GLY A 579 -5.50 7.16 -16.20
C GLY A 579 -5.43 7.31 -17.72
N SER A 580 -4.66 8.29 -18.23
CA SER A 580 -4.43 8.44 -19.68
C SER A 580 -3.56 7.33 -20.28
N GLN A 581 -2.71 6.69 -19.48
CA GLN A 581 -1.83 5.61 -19.90
C GLN A 581 -2.52 4.24 -19.91
N GLN A 582 -3.52 4.05 -19.03
CA GLN A 582 -4.14 2.76 -18.75
C GLN A 582 -4.48 1.96 -20.02
N LYS A 583 -5.27 2.53 -20.93
CA LYS A 583 -5.73 1.80 -22.12
C LYS A 583 -4.56 1.36 -23.03
N ARG A 584 -3.59 2.24 -23.24
CA ARG A 584 -2.43 1.96 -24.10
C ARG A 584 -1.50 0.92 -23.48
N LEU A 585 -1.30 0.96 -22.16
CA LEU A 585 -0.53 -0.06 -21.43
C LEU A 585 -1.25 -1.41 -21.46
N GLN A 586 -2.58 -1.41 -21.30
CA GLN A 586 -3.41 -2.60 -21.40
C GLN A 586 -3.25 -3.27 -22.77
N ASP A 587 -3.39 -2.50 -23.85
CA ASP A 587 -3.28 -3.01 -25.22
C ASP A 587 -1.87 -3.55 -25.51
N LEU A 588 -0.82 -2.88 -25.01
CA LEU A 588 0.56 -3.34 -25.17
C LEU A 588 0.86 -4.61 -24.37
N LEU A 589 0.48 -4.67 -23.10
CA LEU A 589 0.69 -5.87 -22.27
C LEU A 589 -0.06 -7.07 -22.84
N ALA A 590 -1.33 -6.90 -23.20
CA ALA A 590 -2.12 -7.98 -23.80
C ALA A 590 -1.53 -8.50 -25.12
N THR A 591 -0.87 -7.63 -25.90
CA THR A 591 -0.28 -7.99 -27.19
C THR A 591 1.13 -8.59 -27.06
N LEU A 592 1.98 -7.97 -26.22
CA LEU A 592 3.41 -8.27 -26.19
C LEU A 592 3.79 -9.21 -25.05
N GLN A 593 3.12 -9.13 -23.91
CA GLN A 593 3.45 -9.88 -22.69
C GLN A 593 2.18 -10.41 -21.98
N PRO A 594 1.30 -11.16 -22.67
CA PRO A 594 0.02 -11.61 -22.09
C PRO A 594 0.17 -12.58 -20.90
N HIS A 595 1.33 -13.20 -20.76
CA HIS A 595 1.64 -14.17 -19.71
C HIS A 595 2.44 -13.59 -18.54
N ALA A 596 2.89 -12.34 -18.63
CA ALA A 596 3.63 -11.71 -17.55
C ALA A 596 2.68 -11.34 -16.42
N VAL A 597 3.11 -11.57 -15.18
CA VAL A 597 2.48 -10.93 -14.02
C VAL A 597 2.84 -9.44 -14.04
N ALA A 598 1.88 -8.58 -13.74
CA ALA A 598 2.10 -7.14 -13.74
C ALA A 598 1.94 -6.58 -12.33
N PHE A 599 3.06 -6.24 -11.70
CA PHE A 599 3.05 -5.56 -10.40
C PHE A 599 2.48 -4.15 -10.55
N ASN A 600 1.55 -3.80 -9.66
CA ASN A 600 0.67 -2.64 -9.78
C ASN A 600 -0.10 -2.60 -11.12
N GLY A 601 -0.37 -3.77 -11.69
CA GLY A 601 -0.96 -3.94 -13.03
C GLY A 601 -2.47 -4.09 -13.05
N LEU A 602 -3.17 -3.93 -11.92
CA LEU A 602 -4.64 -4.02 -11.88
C LEU A 602 -5.23 -3.02 -12.86
N GLY A 603 -6.10 -3.45 -13.76
CA GLY A 603 -6.72 -2.60 -14.79
C GLY A 603 -5.94 -2.48 -16.10
N VAL A 604 -4.69 -2.97 -16.16
CA VAL A 604 -3.89 -3.04 -17.40
C VAL A 604 -3.42 -4.45 -17.75
N SER A 605 -3.49 -5.40 -16.82
CA SER A 605 -3.16 -6.81 -17.07
C SER A 605 -4.27 -7.73 -16.61
N ASN A 606 -4.36 -8.89 -17.26
CA ASN A 606 -5.17 -10.02 -16.79
C ASN A 606 -4.49 -10.79 -15.66
N ASN A 607 -3.20 -10.54 -15.43
CA ASN A 607 -2.38 -11.15 -14.39
C ASN A 607 -1.84 -10.10 -13.41
N PRO A 608 -2.67 -9.27 -12.76
CA PRO A 608 -2.17 -8.24 -11.86
C PRO A 608 -1.56 -8.86 -10.58
N SER A 609 -0.58 -8.20 -10.00
CA SER A 609 -0.17 -8.36 -8.60
C SER A 609 -0.13 -6.99 -7.93
N ARG A 610 -0.09 -6.98 -6.59
CA ARG A 610 -0.15 -5.74 -5.81
C ARG A 610 0.96 -5.64 -4.78
N TRP A 611 1.35 -4.40 -4.51
CA TRP A 611 2.15 -4.06 -3.36
C TRP A 611 1.42 -4.34 -2.05
N VAL A 612 2.12 -4.89 -1.05
CA VAL A 612 1.56 -5.14 0.29
C VAL A 612 1.41 -3.89 1.17
N GLY A 613 1.94 -2.74 0.74
CA GLY A 613 1.79 -1.47 1.45
C GLY A 613 2.92 -1.11 2.42
N THR A 614 4.01 -1.87 2.43
CA THR A 614 5.26 -1.56 3.16
C THR A 614 6.47 -2.13 2.44
N GLU A 615 7.60 -1.44 2.51
CA GLU A 615 8.92 -1.88 2.01
C GLU A 615 9.75 -2.56 3.10
N ASP A 616 9.20 -2.76 4.31
CA ASP A 616 9.85 -3.51 5.38
C ASP A 616 9.89 -5.02 5.10
N GLY A 617 9.12 -5.51 4.12
CA GLY A 617 9.00 -6.94 3.79
C GLY A 617 8.17 -7.74 4.79
N THR A 618 7.55 -7.08 5.77
CA THR A 618 6.76 -7.70 6.85
C THR A 618 5.32 -7.19 6.83
N PRO A 619 4.50 -7.59 5.85
CA PRO A 619 3.11 -7.17 5.83
C PRO A 619 2.34 -7.72 7.04
N PRO A 620 1.39 -6.96 7.61
CA PRO A 620 0.60 -7.45 8.72
C PRO A 620 -0.31 -8.61 8.26
N TYR A 621 -0.38 -9.66 9.08
CA TYR A 621 -1.26 -10.81 8.87
C TYR A 621 -2.70 -10.49 9.32
N PRO A 622 -3.77 -10.96 8.63
CA PRO A 622 -3.78 -11.85 7.46
C PRO A 622 -3.46 -11.18 6.12
N VAL A 623 -3.09 -12.01 5.13
CA VAL A 623 -2.88 -11.59 3.74
C VAL A 623 -3.75 -12.45 2.81
N TRP A 624 -4.65 -11.77 2.11
CA TRP A 624 -5.56 -12.35 1.12
C TRP A 624 -5.02 -12.12 -0.29
N SER A 625 -5.15 -13.10 -1.18
CA SER A 625 -4.84 -12.91 -2.60
C SER A 625 -5.95 -12.17 -3.34
N THR A 626 -7.11 -11.98 -2.72
CA THR A 626 -8.22 -11.19 -3.24
C THR A 626 -8.18 -9.76 -2.71
N GLY A 627 -8.70 -8.79 -3.48
CA GLY A 627 -8.77 -7.39 -3.09
C GLY A 627 -7.64 -6.50 -3.60
N THR A 628 -7.71 -5.20 -3.30
CA THR A 628 -6.80 -4.17 -3.83
C THR A 628 -5.95 -3.49 -2.76
N SER A 629 -6.30 -3.64 -1.48
CA SER A 629 -5.52 -3.14 -0.35
C SER A 629 -4.27 -4.00 -0.12
N GLY A 630 -3.29 -3.51 0.65
CA GLY A 630 -2.07 -4.25 0.96
C GLY A 630 -2.32 -5.64 1.56
N GLN A 631 -3.20 -5.73 2.58
CA GLN A 631 -3.60 -7.01 3.18
C GLN A 631 -4.61 -7.81 2.34
N GLY A 632 -5.24 -7.17 1.35
CA GLY A 632 -6.33 -7.75 0.57
C GLY A 632 -7.66 -7.75 1.33
N ASP A 633 -8.65 -8.39 0.73
CA ASP A 633 -10.02 -8.50 1.24
C ASP A 633 -10.55 -9.92 0.95
N PRO A 634 -10.94 -10.70 1.99
CA PRO A 634 -11.42 -12.08 1.83
C PRO A 634 -12.77 -12.22 1.13
N THR A 635 -13.49 -11.11 0.93
CA THR A 635 -14.81 -11.03 0.29
C THR A 635 -14.77 -10.49 -1.13
N SER A 636 -13.66 -9.87 -1.53
CA SER A 636 -13.48 -9.30 -2.86
C SER A 636 -13.54 -10.37 -3.94
N LYS A 637 -14.09 -10.01 -5.11
CA LYS A 637 -14.15 -10.86 -6.30
C LYS A 637 -12.89 -10.78 -7.19
N VAL A 638 -11.98 -9.85 -6.88
CA VAL A 638 -10.80 -9.57 -7.70
C VAL A 638 -9.61 -10.37 -7.16
N TRP A 639 -9.05 -11.27 -7.97
CA TRP A 639 -7.79 -11.95 -7.64
C TRP A 639 -6.59 -11.11 -8.05
N ASN A 640 -5.81 -10.67 -7.06
CA ASN A 640 -4.71 -9.74 -7.24
C ASN A 640 -3.67 -9.99 -6.13
N PRO A 641 -2.84 -11.04 -6.23
CA PRO A 641 -1.97 -11.53 -5.15
C PRO A 641 -0.93 -10.51 -4.71
N ALA A 642 -0.48 -10.65 -3.46
CA ALA A 642 0.41 -9.71 -2.78
C ALA A 642 1.90 -10.00 -3.05
N VAL A 643 2.66 -8.92 -3.19
CA VAL A 643 4.12 -8.88 -3.24
C VAL A 643 4.62 -8.08 -2.04
N ALA A 644 5.46 -8.73 -1.23
CA ALA A 644 6.24 -8.10 -0.17
C ALA A 644 7.64 -7.82 -0.69
N ASP A 645 7.88 -6.59 -1.12
CA ASP A 645 9.16 -6.09 -1.58
C ASP A 645 9.96 -5.52 -0.40
N THR A 646 11.28 -5.75 -0.39
CA THR A 646 12.14 -5.19 0.66
C THR A 646 13.62 -5.17 0.31
N THR A 647 14.37 -4.41 1.09
CA THR A 647 15.81 -4.20 0.93
C THR A 647 16.66 -5.12 1.82
N LEU A 648 17.77 -5.63 1.28
CA LEU A 648 18.79 -6.30 2.12
C LEU A 648 19.54 -5.28 3.00
N GLN A 649 19.84 -4.11 2.44
CA GLN A 649 20.44 -3.02 3.18
C GLN A 649 19.42 -2.44 4.18
N THR A 650 19.86 -2.14 5.39
CA THR A 650 19.04 -1.46 6.40
C THR A 650 18.75 -0.03 5.97
N GLY A 651 17.68 0.58 6.50
CA GLY A 651 17.37 1.99 6.22
C GLY A 651 16.70 2.24 4.88
N ASP A 652 16.09 1.20 4.31
CA ASP A 652 15.31 1.28 3.07
C ASP A 652 16.15 1.72 1.86
N HIS A 653 17.30 1.05 1.72
CA HIS A 653 18.27 1.38 0.68
C HIS A 653 18.26 0.35 -0.46
N TRP A 654 17.72 0.75 -1.60
CA TRP A 654 17.56 -0.07 -2.80
C TRP A 654 18.81 -0.11 -3.67
N PHE A 655 19.54 1.01 -3.79
CA PHE A 655 20.80 1.03 -4.54
C PHE A 655 22.00 0.79 -3.63
N TYR A 656 23.06 0.18 -4.18
CA TYR A 656 24.25 -0.15 -3.39
C TYR A 656 24.94 1.09 -2.81
N LEU A 657 25.07 1.13 -1.49
CA LEU A 657 25.80 2.16 -0.76
C LEU A 657 26.99 1.53 -0.02
N ALA A 658 28.19 2.00 -0.35
CA ALA A 658 29.41 1.46 0.26
C ALA A 658 29.43 1.70 1.78
N GLY A 659 29.57 0.62 2.54
CA GLY A 659 29.58 0.67 4.01
C GLY A 659 28.20 0.71 4.66
N GLN A 660 27.11 0.62 3.88
CA GLN A 660 25.77 0.51 4.43
C GLN A 660 25.59 -0.81 5.17
N SER A 661 24.97 -0.76 6.35
CA SER A 661 24.65 -1.95 7.12
C SER A 661 23.58 -2.79 6.43
N ILE A 662 23.70 -4.10 6.48
CA ILE A 662 22.69 -5.05 6.00
C ILE A 662 21.88 -5.64 7.16
N ARG A 663 20.68 -6.13 6.86
CA ARG A 663 19.82 -6.82 7.83
C ARG A 663 20.53 -8.05 8.41
N SER A 664 20.28 -8.34 9.69
CA SER A 664 20.75 -9.57 10.32
C SER A 664 20.02 -10.79 9.76
N MET A 665 20.57 -11.98 10.00
CA MET A 665 19.92 -13.23 9.63
C MET A 665 18.55 -13.38 10.31
N SER A 666 18.43 -13.00 11.59
CA SER A 666 17.15 -13.00 12.32
C SER A 666 16.10 -12.11 11.65
N GLN A 667 16.47 -10.89 11.25
CA GLN A 667 15.55 -9.99 10.53
C GLN A 667 15.12 -10.56 9.17
N LEU A 668 16.02 -11.23 8.45
CA LEU A 668 15.69 -11.87 7.17
C LEU A 668 14.76 -13.08 7.35
N VAL A 669 14.90 -13.81 8.46
CA VAL A 669 13.97 -14.89 8.84
C VAL A 669 12.58 -14.33 9.14
N ASP A 670 12.50 -13.24 9.89
CA ASP A 670 11.22 -12.57 10.18
C ASP A 670 10.52 -12.11 8.90
N VAL A 671 11.28 -11.51 7.97
CA VAL A 671 10.79 -11.15 6.63
C VAL A 671 10.26 -12.39 5.91
N TYR A 672 11.01 -13.49 5.85
CA TYR A 672 10.59 -14.72 5.16
C TYR A 672 9.29 -15.29 5.75
N HIS A 673 9.13 -15.29 7.08
CA HIS A 673 7.90 -15.75 7.74
C HIS A 673 6.71 -14.82 7.53
N ALA A 674 6.94 -13.51 7.54
CA ALA A 674 5.90 -12.52 7.33
C ALA A 674 5.49 -12.35 5.85
N SER A 675 6.34 -12.80 4.91
CA SER A 675 6.07 -12.74 3.47
C SER A 675 5.65 -14.10 2.90
N VAL A 676 6.62 -14.93 2.50
CA VAL A 676 6.43 -16.29 1.96
C VAL A 676 5.64 -17.17 2.93
N GLY A 677 5.92 -17.04 4.22
CA GLY A 677 5.19 -17.74 5.29
C GLY A 677 3.78 -17.22 5.57
N ALA A 678 3.31 -16.21 4.83
CA ALA A 678 2.01 -15.57 5.05
C ALA A 678 1.33 -15.17 3.72
N ASN A 679 1.40 -16.01 2.68
CA ASN A 679 0.67 -15.82 1.42
C ASN A 679 1.05 -14.55 0.62
N SER A 680 2.34 -14.23 0.55
CA SER A 680 2.85 -13.24 -0.41
C SER A 680 4.13 -13.74 -1.08
N VAL A 681 4.41 -13.21 -2.26
CA VAL A 681 5.71 -13.39 -2.92
C VAL A 681 6.69 -12.40 -2.30
N LEU A 682 7.88 -12.86 -1.91
CA LEU A 682 8.96 -12.01 -1.43
C LEU A 682 9.81 -11.54 -2.60
N GLU A 683 9.90 -10.23 -2.82
CA GLU A 683 10.86 -9.62 -3.74
C GLU A 683 11.98 -8.97 -2.93
N LEU A 684 13.08 -9.71 -2.74
CA LEU A 684 14.24 -9.20 -1.99
C LEU A 684 15.18 -8.46 -2.94
N ASP A 685 15.58 -7.26 -2.55
CA ASP A 685 16.47 -6.41 -3.34
C ASP A 685 17.86 -7.02 -3.58
N PHE A 686 18.41 -6.78 -4.76
CA PHE A 686 19.78 -7.06 -5.22
C PHE A 686 20.46 -5.74 -5.63
N ALA A 687 20.90 -4.98 -4.64
CA ALA A 687 21.76 -3.81 -4.81
C ALA A 687 23.12 -4.16 -5.45
N ILE A 688 23.27 -3.87 -6.74
CA ILE A 688 24.51 -4.13 -7.50
C ILE A 688 25.52 -3.01 -7.25
N ASP A 689 26.77 -3.40 -6.97
CA ASP A 689 27.85 -2.47 -6.63
C ASP A 689 28.42 -1.74 -7.86
N LYS A 690 29.37 -0.83 -7.61
CA LYS A 690 30.02 -0.03 -8.66
C LYS A 690 30.89 -0.83 -9.61
N THR A 691 31.23 -2.07 -9.29
CA THR A 691 31.93 -2.97 -10.22
C THR A 691 30.97 -3.61 -11.22
N GLY A 692 29.67 -3.63 -10.89
CA GLY A 692 28.63 -4.33 -11.65
C GLY A 692 28.34 -5.74 -11.10
N ASN A 693 28.65 -6.01 -9.83
CA ASN A 693 28.47 -7.32 -9.20
C ASN A 693 27.70 -7.21 -7.87
N VAL A 694 27.14 -8.33 -7.41
CA VAL A 694 26.62 -8.46 -6.05
C VAL A 694 27.82 -8.44 -5.10
N HIS A 695 27.79 -7.52 -4.13
CA HIS A 695 28.87 -7.41 -3.16
C HIS A 695 29.01 -8.73 -2.35
N PRO A 696 30.23 -9.22 -2.04
CA PRO A 696 30.42 -10.52 -1.39
C PRO A 696 29.67 -10.67 -0.06
N THR A 697 29.54 -9.59 0.72
CA THR A 697 28.75 -9.60 1.97
C THR A 697 27.26 -9.82 1.69
N HIS A 698 26.72 -9.23 0.62
CA HIS A 698 25.32 -9.42 0.23
C HIS A 698 25.11 -10.85 -0.28
N ALA A 699 25.99 -11.35 -1.16
CA ALA A 699 25.97 -12.73 -1.64
C ALA A 699 25.97 -13.76 -0.50
N LYS A 700 26.78 -13.53 0.55
CA LYS A 700 26.80 -14.38 1.74
C LYS A 700 25.46 -14.37 2.48
N ALA A 701 24.82 -13.21 2.62
CA ALA A 701 23.53 -13.09 3.30
C ALA A 701 22.41 -13.79 2.51
N TYR A 702 22.33 -13.59 1.19
CA TYR A 702 21.38 -14.29 0.32
C TYR A 702 21.54 -15.82 0.42
N LYS A 703 22.79 -16.29 0.36
CA LYS A 703 23.08 -17.72 0.52
C LYS A 703 22.68 -18.25 1.89
N ALA A 704 22.97 -17.51 2.96
CA ALA A 704 22.61 -17.90 4.32
C ALA A 704 21.09 -18.04 4.48
N LEU A 705 20.32 -17.07 3.97
CA LEU A 705 18.86 -17.13 3.99
C LEU A 705 18.32 -18.33 3.20
N GLY A 706 18.83 -18.55 1.98
CA GLY A 706 18.41 -19.67 1.15
C GLY A 706 18.76 -21.03 1.77
N ASP A 707 19.96 -21.18 2.32
CA ASP A 707 20.40 -22.40 3.00
C ASP A 707 19.54 -22.70 4.24
N TRP A 708 19.27 -21.68 5.05
CA TRP A 708 18.40 -21.79 6.21
C TRP A 708 16.98 -22.17 5.82
N SER A 709 16.38 -21.52 4.82
CA SER A 709 15.02 -21.85 4.35
C SER A 709 14.93 -23.31 3.91
N ARG A 710 15.90 -23.78 3.12
CA ARG A 710 15.98 -25.20 2.68
C ARG A 710 16.18 -26.15 3.86
N ALA A 711 17.03 -25.79 4.83
CA ALA A 711 17.27 -26.63 6.00
C ALA A 711 16.02 -26.75 6.90
N CYS A 712 15.29 -25.66 7.10
CA CYS A 712 14.12 -25.64 7.97
C CYS A 712 12.87 -26.22 7.31
N TYR A 713 12.69 -25.99 6.01
CA TYR A 713 11.40 -26.23 5.31
C TYR A 713 11.51 -27.15 4.09
N GLY A 714 12.72 -27.59 3.71
CA GLY A 714 12.94 -28.42 2.52
C GLY A 714 12.56 -29.89 2.69
N THR A 715 12.48 -30.40 3.92
CA THR A 715 12.07 -31.80 4.17
C THR A 715 11.18 -31.89 5.41
N PRO A 716 9.88 -32.16 5.25
CA PRO A 716 8.98 -32.36 6.38
C PRO A 716 9.26 -33.69 7.09
N LEU A 717 8.96 -33.75 8.39
CA LEU A 717 8.95 -35.02 9.13
C LEU A 717 7.81 -35.93 8.64
N ALA A 718 6.67 -35.30 8.33
CA ALA A 718 5.48 -35.94 7.82
C ALA A 718 4.57 -34.88 7.17
N GLY A 719 3.73 -35.30 6.23
CA GLY A 719 2.75 -34.41 5.61
C GLY A 719 1.56 -35.16 5.02
N THR A 720 0.49 -34.42 4.78
CA THR A 720 -0.74 -34.90 4.14
C THR A 720 -1.30 -33.83 3.19
N SER A 721 -2.24 -34.20 2.33
CA SER A 721 -2.90 -33.33 1.35
C SER A 721 -4.31 -33.87 1.09
N GLY A 722 -5.22 -33.04 0.60
CA GLY A 722 -6.58 -33.49 0.26
C GLY A 722 -7.63 -32.39 0.41
N SER A 723 -8.89 -32.77 0.53
CA SER A 723 -10.00 -31.87 0.78
C SER A 723 -10.71 -32.17 2.10
N GLY A 724 -11.41 -31.17 2.63
CA GLY A 724 -12.20 -31.28 3.86
C GLY A 724 -11.73 -30.34 4.98
N SER A 725 -12.30 -30.50 6.17
CA SER A 725 -12.06 -29.60 7.30
C SER A 725 -11.07 -30.15 8.34
N ASN A 726 -10.63 -31.40 8.21
CA ASN A 726 -9.76 -32.05 9.19
C ASN A 726 -8.64 -32.81 8.47
N PHE A 727 -7.39 -32.52 8.82
CA PHE A 727 -6.21 -33.14 8.24
C PHE A 727 -5.31 -33.65 9.35
N ASN A 728 -5.10 -34.96 9.38
CA ASN A 728 -4.20 -35.59 10.34
C ASN A 728 -2.88 -35.90 9.67
N VAL A 729 -1.79 -35.63 10.37
CA VAL A 729 -0.44 -36.03 10.00
C VAL A 729 0.14 -36.89 11.12
N SER A 730 0.67 -38.05 10.76
CA SER A 730 1.27 -39.01 11.69
C SER A 730 2.75 -39.17 11.36
N ILE A 731 3.61 -39.14 12.39
CA ILE A 731 5.05 -39.34 12.23
C ILE A 731 5.29 -40.79 11.78
N PRO A 732 6.04 -41.03 10.68
CA PRO A 732 6.37 -42.37 10.21
C PRO A 732 7.02 -43.22 11.30
N GLY A 733 6.53 -44.45 11.47
CA GLY A 733 6.99 -45.37 12.51
C GLY A 733 6.37 -45.15 13.90
N GLY A 734 5.50 -44.14 14.07
CA GLY A 734 4.72 -43.91 15.29
C GLY A 734 5.51 -43.36 16.48
N ALA A 735 6.82 -43.18 16.35
CA ALA A 735 7.65 -42.55 17.38
C ALA A 735 7.35 -41.05 17.46
N ALA A 736 7.14 -40.54 18.68
CA ALA A 736 6.90 -39.12 18.89
C ALA A 736 8.14 -38.27 18.53
N ALA A 737 7.94 -37.24 17.73
CA ALA A 737 8.98 -36.29 17.32
C ALA A 737 8.70 -34.91 17.91
N VAL A 738 9.76 -34.12 18.13
CA VAL A 738 9.63 -32.73 18.56
C VAL A 738 9.30 -31.88 17.33
N VAL A 739 8.21 -31.12 17.39
CA VAL A 739 7.69 -30.27 16.32
C VAL A 739 7.38 -28.89 16.89
N ASP A 740 7.72 -27.83 16.17
CA ASP A 740 7.41 -26.44 16.54
C ASP A 740 6.84 -25.62 15.37
N ARG A 741 6.74 -26.19 14.16
CA ARG A 741 6.34 -25.44 12.98
C ARG A 741 5.65 -26.32 11.96
N PHE A 742 4.74 -25.70 11.22
CA PHE A 742 3.92 -26.35 10.22
C PHE A 742 3.87 -25.52 8.94
N ILE A 743 3.77 -26.21 7.80
CA ILE A 743 3.38 -25.59 6.53
C ILE A 743 1.96 -26.02 6.20
N VAL A 744 1.11 -25.05 5.89
CA VAL A 744 -0.22 -25.26 5.30
C VAL A 744 -0.25 -24.57 3.93
N GLN A 745 -0.70 -25.25 2.89
CA GLN A 745 -0.80 -24.72 1.53
C GLN A 745 -2.15 -25.09 0.93
N GLU A 746 -2.92 -24.09 0.51
CA GLU A 746 -4.15 -24.30 -0.24
C GLU A 746 -3.85 -24.58 -1.71
N ASP A 747 -4.69 -25.40 -2.36
CA ASP A 747 -4.70 -25.51 -3.81
C ASP A 747 -5.45 -24.32 -4.41
N GLN A 748 -4.71 -23.25 -4.67
CA GLN A 748 -5.28 -22.00 -5.16
C GLN A 748 -5.85 -22.10 -6.57
N THR A 749 -5.73 -23.21 -7.32
CA THR A 749 -6.56 -23.41 -8.53
C THR A 749 -8.06 -23.34 -8.21
N TYR A 750 -8.41 -23.60 -6.96
CA TYR A 750 -9.76 -23.55 -6.41
C TYR A 750 -10.06 -22.28 -5.62
N GLY A 751 -9.12 -21.32 -5.63
CA GLY A 751 -9.18 -20.06 -4.88
C GLY A 751 -8.68 -20.19 -3.45
N GLN A 752 -8.69 -19.07 -2.72
CA GLN A 752 -8.30 -19.02 -1.31
C GLN A 752 -9.54 -19.16 -0.43
N ARG A 753 -9.67 -20.30 0.27
CA ARG A 753 -10.93 -20.75 0.89
C ARG A 753 -10.90 -20.72 2.41
N VAL A 754 -9.78 -21.07 3.04
CA VAL A 754 -9.65 -21.10 4.50
C VAL A 754 -9.87 -19.68 5.07
N ARG A 755 -10.63 -19.58 6.17
CA ARG A 755 -10.92 -18.34 6.90
C ARG A 755 -10.50 -18.40 8.36
N ALA A 756 -10.52 -19.59 8.96
CA ALA A 756 -9.97 -19.84 10.29
C ALA A 756 -9.51 -21.30 10.40
N PHE A 757 -8.39 -21.53 11.09
CA PHE A 757 -7.88 -22.87 11.37
C PHE A 757 -7.14 -22.93 12.72
N SER A 758 -7.05 -24.13 13.28
CA SER A 758 -6.19 -24.45 14.42
C SER A 758 -5.37 -25.71 14.14
N ILE A 759 -4.18 -25.78 14.72
CA ILE A 759 -3.27 -26.91 14.65
C ILE A 759 -3.06 -27.43 16.06
N GLN A 760 -3.22 -28.73 16.24
CA GLN A 760 -3.20 -29.39 17.54
C GLN A 760 -2.27 -30.60 17.51
N ALA A 761 -1.67 -30.92 18.66
CA ALA A 761 -0.96 -32.17 18.91
C ALA A 761 -1.77 -33.10 19.80
N LEU A 762 -1.69 -34.40 19.51
CA LEU A 762 -2.28 -35.44 20.36
C LEU A 762 -1.31 -35.82 21.48
N GLY A 763 -1.75 -35.63 22.73
CA GLY A 763 -1.02 -36.05 23.93
C GLY A 763 -1.11 -37.56 24.16
N GLU A 764 -0.23 -38.07 25.04
CA GLU A 764 -0.23 -39.49 25.45
C GLU A 764 -1.51 -39.89 26.20
N ASP A 765 -2.19 -38.94 26.83
CA ASP A 765 -3.47 -39.11 27.51
C ASP A 765 -4.68 -39.11 26.55
N GLY A 766 -4.43 -38.94 25.25
CA GLY A 766 -5.46 -38.85 24.21
C GLY A 766 -6.11 -37.47 24.09
N SER A 767 -5.64 -36.46 24.82
CA SER A 767 -6.13 -35.08 24.72
C SER A 767 -5.48 -34.33 23.57
N TRP A 768 -6.20 -33.36 22.99
CA TRP A 768 -5.68 -32.46 21.96
C TRP A 768 -5.23 -31.14 22.58
N THR A 769 -4.00 -30.73 22.31
CA THR A 769 -3.45 -29.44 22.75
C THR A 769 -3.19 -28.56 21.53
N GLU A 770 -3.73 -27.34 21.53
CA GLU A 770 -3.47 -26.35 20.47
C GLU A 770 -2.01 -25.91 20.47
N MET A 771 -1.40 -25.91 19.28
CA MET A 771 -0.03 -25.49 19.05
C MET A 771 0.04 -24.15 18.33
N ALA A 772 -0.83 -23.95 17.34
CA ALA A 772 -0.90 -22.74 16.53
C ALA A 772 -2.32 -22.56 15.97
N SER A 773 -2.68 -21.33 15.62
CA SER A 773 -3.93 -21.01 14.95
C SER A 773 -3.75 -19.84 14.00
N GLY A 774 -4.72 -19.63 13.10
CA GLY A 774 -4.65 -18.57 12.10
C GLY A 774 -5.94 -18.43 11.30
N THR A 775 -5.90 -17.53 10.33
CA THR A 775 -6.99 -17.18 9.42
C THR A 775 -6.63 -17.49 7.97
N SER A 776 -5.94 -16.59 7.26
CA SER A 776 -5.55 -16.78 5.86
C SER A 776 -4.45 -17.84 5.73
N VAL A 777 -4.59 -18.73 4.72
CA VAL A 777 -3.56 -19.70 4.34
C VAL A 777 -2.99 -19.39 2.95
N GLY A 778 -3.80 -19.49 1.91
CA GLY A 778 -3.40 -19.24 0.52
C GLY A 778 -2.25 -20.15 0.03
N GLN A 779 -1.33 -19.59 -0.75
CA GLN A 779 -0.24 -20.31 -1.40
C GLN A 779 0.67 -21.00 -0.38
N LYS A 780 0.95 -20.33 0.75
CA LYS A 780 1.71 -20.89 1.86
C LYS A 780 1.48 -20.11 3.15
N ARG A 781 1.25 -20.86 4.23
CA ARG A 781 1.30 -20.41 5.62
C ARG A 781 2.31 -21.22 6.40
N ILE A 782 3.30 -20.55 6.98
CA ILE A 782 4.17 -21.12 8.02
C ILE A 782 3.55 -20.76 9.38
N ALA A 783 3.03 -21.76 10.06
CA ALA A 783 2.46 -21.62 11.40
C ALA A 783 3.49 -22.06 12.43
N LEU A 784 4.00 -21.12 13.23
CA LEU A 784 4.94 -21.37 14.32
C LEU A 784 4.16 -21.64 15.61
N ALA A 785 4.53 -22.68 16.33
CA ALA A 785 4.01 -22.97 17.65
C ALA A 785 4.72 -22.13 18.71
N ALA A 786 4.00 -21.76 19.77
CA ALA A 786 4.59 -21.00 20.88
C ALA A 786 5.71 -21.78 21.60
N ASN A 787 5.58 -23.11 21.66
CA ASN A 787 6.57 -24.00 22.24
C ASN A 787 6.70 -25.28 21.39
N PRO A 788 7.90 -25.88 21.28
CA PRO A 788 8.06 -27.20 20.70
C PRO A 788 7.27 -28.26 21.49
N VAL A 789 6.54 -29.12 20.80
CA VAL A 789 5.76 -30.22 21.39
C VAL A 789 6.26 -31.55 20.85
N LYS A 790 6.40 -32.53 21.74
CA LYS A 790 6.73 -33.91 21.37
C LYS A 790 5.44 -34.71 21.20
N ALA A 791 5.10 -35.09 19.97
CA ALA A 791 3.92 -35.90 19.68
C ALA A 791 4.12 -36.76 18.42
N SER A 792 3.28 -37.78 18.25
CA SER A 792 3.29 -38.67 17.08
C SER A 792 2.18 -38.35 16.07
N VAL A 793 1.16 -37.60 16.47
CA VAL A 793 0.02 -37.21 15.63
C VAL A 793 -0.29 -35.74 15.84
N PHE A 794 -0.46 -35.02 14.72
CA PHE A 794 -0.89 -33.63 14.69
C PHE A 794 -2.12 -33.49 13.79
N ARG A 795 -2.99 -32.54 14.11
CA ARG A 795 -4.22 -32.28 13.38
C ARG A 795 -4.32 -30.81 13.02
N LEU A 796 -4.64 -30.54 11.77
CA LEU A 796 -5.15 -29.25 11.31
C LEU A 796 -6.67 -29.35 11.23
N GLU A 797 -7.36 -28.43 11.91
CA GLU A 797 -8.81 -28.26 11.87
C GLU A 797 -9.14 -26.90 11.24
N VAL A 798 -9.87 -26.91 10.13
CA VAL A 798 -10.39 -25.71 9.48
C VAL A 798 -11.80 -25.45 9.99
N SER A 799 -11.93 -24.45 10.87
CA SER A 799 -13.19 -24.11 11.53
C SER A 799 -14.08 -23.18 10.70
N GLN A 800 -13.50 -22.40 9.79
CA GLN A 800 -14.23 -21.54 8.86
C GLN A 800 -13.60 -21.55 7.47
N SER A 801 -14.43 -21.63 6.43
CA SER A 801 -14.02 -21.50 5.04
C SER A 801 -15.17 -21.02 4.14
N THR A 802 -14.85 -20.43 2.98
CA THR A 802 -15.87 -19.99 2.00
C THR A 802 -16.39 -21.12 1.11
N ALA A 803 -15.64 -22.21 1.01
CA ALA A 803 -15.98 -23.46 0.34
C ALA A 803 -15.16 -24.59 0.97
N GLU A 804 -15.40 -25.85 0.57
CA GLU A 804 -14.61 -27.00 1.04
C GLU A 804 -13.11 -26.72 0.87
N PRO A 805 -12.31 -26.74 1.95
CA PRO A 805 -10.88 -26.47 1.85
C PRO A 805 -10.20 -27.51 0.96
N MET A 806 -9.28 -27.04 0.11
CA MET A 806 -8.46 -27.87 -0.77
C MET A 806 -7.01 -27.60 -0.38
N LEU A 807 -6.30 -28.59 0.17
CA LEU A 807 -4.91 -28.44 0.61
C LEU A 807 -3.95 -29.22 -0.28
N LEU A 808 -2.94 -28.52 -0.80
CA LEU A 808 -1.76 -29.12 -1.42
C LEU A 808 -0.85 -29.76 -0.36
N ALA A 809 -0.77 -29.16 0.82
CA ALA A 809 0.06 -29.67 1.90
C ALA A 809 -0.43 -29.20 3.28
N PHE A 810 -0.42 -30.12 4.23
CA PHE A 810 -0.29 -29.86 5.66
C PHE A 810 0.88 -30.70 6.16
N ALA A 811 1.97 -30.05 6.59
CA ALA A 811 3.23 -30.72 6.90
C ALA A 811 3.82 -30.22 8.23
N ALA A 812 4.39 -31.16 8.99
CA ALA A 812 5.03 -30.90 10.28
C ALA A 812 6.56 -30.98 10.16
N PHE A 813 7.26 -30.07 10.82
CA PHE A 813 8.73 -29.97 10.77
C PHE A 813 9.33 -29.93 12.17
N ALA A 814 10.57 -30.40 12.27
CA ALA A 814 11.35 -30.28 13.49
C ALA A 814 11.69 -28.79 13.78
N PRO A 815 12.03 -28.47 15.04
CA PRO A 815 12.67 -27.21 15.37
C PRO A 815 13.87 -26.95 14.49
N CYS A 816 13.93 -25.74 13.94
CA CYS A 816 15.07 -25.28 13.19
C CYS A 816 16.07 -24.59 14.11
N ALA A 817 17.35 -24.60 13.72
CA ALA A 817 18.40 -23.90 14.43
C ALA A 817 18.11 -22.40 14.52
N ASP A 818 18.57 -21.80 15.61
CA ASP A 818 18.55 -20.35 15.78
C ASP A 818 19.33 -19.70 14.62
N PRO A 819 18.77 -18.66 13.96
CA PRO A 819 19.48 -17.92 12.92
C PRO A 819 20.72 -17.13 13.39
N GLU A 820 20.95 -16.96 14.70
CA GLU A 820 22.12 -16.22 15.25
C GLU A 820 23.43 -17.02 15.40
#